data_AF-W6A849-F1
#
_entry.id   AF-W6A849-F1
#
_cell.length_a   1.000
_cell.length_b   1.000
_cell.length_c   1.000
_cell.angle_alpha   90.00
_cell.angle_beta   90.00
_cell.angle_gamma   90.00
#
_symmetry.space_group_name_H-M   'P 1'
#
loop_
_entity.id
_entity.type
_entity.pdbx_description
1 polymer ?
#
loop_
_entity_poly.entity_id
_entity_poly.type
_entity_poly.pdbx_seq_one_letter_code
_entity_poly.pdbx_strand_id
1 'polypeptide(L)'
;MKKLLKLILAQSIVLTSTLTVISCNIGTVSSRPYLSSLPDYDWVNDPSGDGYEYIFDSSDMQLKENDLKNIEMININQFNSGNIDDIFNYDNYSTGYKTKNAIKKQGVTGAPIVKTYRPNGNMWSDYGISSASRRYEYINSVLDWNNNDLDSEYNVATTDLKNRNFVARSSTSDQQGQVFYNRLQNKPNSNSSIVGSKKPYNAVPASFSYIHNLVGWGSTYSNLGWMSPPHADLTEQLHKNGIPSYGLLYLSGWEDVTKEKLKTMFELDAEGNFKIVDVLIEQCLKFNFDGWFINDEANGGGPNGSVINQEDMYKIINQFNKKATEIKKEQNKSLNIIYYKNRNSVDLSGSLGGDPTTTLKAIDGTTTGFGENSVNNTLFQMDFNRQYPGYEKQFFDLKADLGPTFKNRIYAMFNEEKNNLGIGNNDLRKYLYKLKNVYGDQNYEMSFDLSEDPAYSLTSYDSNSATHRYANDIFNYLESKNKLFSSKDKTINNWLKANIISNQYSIYQFSGYNGYLSNGDTGYEQFWQNYNEETNEKEFEDIVWNTLKDNSYSNDVSLLDVIAFDPRIDLQSLKPNNQIDFEKNPQYIFNKESGKYDYSYGIGNLFKEMTVITDTSLDENSWNEQKVDFDELTTNFSTGVGTQFVSRNEEGQIESSFKNYPWSNARISDVAPTFQWDFSKDTVSQNSIKTLTNDGIEYRSKITDNGQLNVYYDYYDVYKKGNSLSIGNGYDFNKNEGKVKEGIWEQGTYKLNLMGANLQENNYDISFVVKSSDTNNIAEQTKIMVTTQNGDVKVLDSKTKELADNWVRISANANELENINANNRISKIGLQIDNSIGENNFKFNIGEFAIKNNSNKYKEEDVDFDITAFSSDFTIKRKGSYNTNLRFSWEVNGSSAIDYYEIYIFYNEKWYRIGETTQNRYFLHNIDLNENSKIGIMPKFKNNDIKKLFISKN
;
A
#
# COMPACT_ATOMS: atom_id res chain seq x y z
N MET A 1 -29.66 -60.87 -64.53
CA MET A 1 -29.24 -61.02 -63.12
C MET A 1 -27.87 -60.42 -62.79
N LYS A 2 -26.78 -60.71 -63.52
CA LYS A 2 -25.43 -60.18 -63.20
C LYS A 2 -25.26 -58.64 -63.26
N LYS A 3 -26.06 -57.92 -64.06
CA LYS A 3 -26.04 -56.44 -64.11
C LYS A 3 -26.84 -55.78 -62.97
N LEU A 4 -27.87 -56.45 -62.45
CA LEU A 4 -28.68 -55.96 -61.32
C LEU A 4 -27.92 -56.13 -59.99
N LEU A 5 -27.20 -57.25 -59.82
CA LEU A 5 -26.36 -57.47 -58.64
C LEU A 5 -25.18 -56.48 -58.56
N LYS A 6 -24.60 -56.06 -59.70
CA LYS A 6 -23.53 -55.05 -59.73
C LYS A 6 -24.03 -53.65 -59.40
N LEU A 7 -25.28 -53.32 -59.76
CA LEU A 7 -25.89 -52.03 -59.40
C LEU A 7 -26.24 -51.96 -57.91
N ILE A 8 -26.72 -53.08 -57.33
CA ILE A 8 -27.07 -53.18 -55.91
C ILE A 8 -25.81 -53.23 -55.02
N LEU A 9 -24.71 -53.87 -55.45
CA LEU A 9 -23.42 -53.79 -54.75
C LEU A 9 -22.74 -52.42 -54.86
N ALA A 10 -22.91 -51.72 -55.98
CA ALA A 10 -22.40 -50.35 -56.12
C ALA A 10 -23.19 -49.37 -55.25
N GLN A 11 -24.51 -49.56 -55.13
CA GLN A 11 -25.34 -48.76 -54.22
C GLN A 11 -25.05 -49.05 -52.75
N SER A 12 -24.71 -50.27 -52.33
CA SER A 12 -24.36 -50.54 -50.93
C SER A 12 -22.98 -50.00 -50.51
N ILE A 13 -22.04 -49.82 -51.45
CA ILE A 13 -20.73 -49.21 -51.18
C ILE A 13 -20.82 -47.67 -51.19
N VAL A 14 -21.68 -47.08 -52.03
CA VAL A 14 -21.90 -45.62 -52.03
C VAL A 14 -22.85 -45.16 -50.89
N LEU A 15 -23.80 -45.99 -50.46
CA LEU A 15 -24.65 -45.69 -49.29
C LEU A 15 -23.96 -45.89 -47.94
N THR A 16 -22.90 -46.70 -47.84
CA THR A 16 -22.11 -46.82 -46.60
C THR A 16 -21.06 -45.71 -46.46
N SER A 17 -20.63 -45.11 -47.57
CA SER A 17 -19.74 -43.93 -47.57
C SER A 17 -20.48 -42.59 -47.51
N THR A 18 -21.81 -42.58 -47.59
CA THR A 18 -22.64 -41.36 -47.45
C THR A 18 -23.49 -41.29 -46.17
N LEU A 19 -23.41 -42.29 -45.28
CA LEU A 19 -24.19 -42.31 -44.02
C LEU A 19 -23.36 -42.41 -42.72
N THR A 20 -22.05 -42.21 -42.77
CA THR A 20 -21.21 -42.01 -41.56
C THR A 20 -20.16 -40.91 -41.75
N VAL A 21 -20.54 -39.81 -42.42
CA VAL A 21 -20.07 -38.50 -41.93
C VAL A 21 -21.15 -38.01 -40.98
N ILE A 22 -21.28 -38.70 -39.83
CA ILE A 22 -21.63 -37.94 -38.63
C ILE A 22 -20.46 -36.97 -38.57
N SER A 23 -20.66 -35.69 -38.92
CA SER A 23 -19.73 -34.69 -38.46
C SER A 23 -19.80 -34.83 -36.95
N CYS A 24 -18.90 -35.59 -36.33
CA CYS A 24 -18.74 -35.56 -34.90
C CYS A 24 -18.56 -34.08 -34.63
N ASN A 25 -19.57 -33.47 -33.99
CA ASN A 25 -19.43 -32.11 -33.53
C ASN A 25 -18.36 -32.20 -32.45
N ILE A 26 -17.10 -32.04 -32.88
CA ILE A 26 -15.94 -32.15 -32.02
C ILE A 26 -15.86 -30.94 -31.09
N GLY A 27 -16.89 -30.08 -31.03
CA GLY A 27 -16.95 -28.84 -30.28
C GLY A 27 -16.18 -27.70 -30.94
N THR A 28 -16.23 -26.53 -30.30
CA THR A 28 -15.42 -25.36 -30.65
C THR A 28 -13.96 -25.62 -30.32
N VAL A 29 -13.06 -25.37 -31.28
CA VAL A 29 -11.60 -25.52 -31.14
C VAL A 29 -10.86 -24.18 -31.05
N SER A 30 -11.55 -23.04 -31.13
CA SER A 30 -10.97 -21.70 -30.94
C SER A 30 -11.77 -20.93 -29.90
N SER A 31 -11.12 -20.05 -29.14
CA SER A 31 -11.77 -19.21 -28.13
C SER A 31 -12.60 -18.09 -28.75
N ARG A 32 -12.37 -17.76 -30.03
CA ARG A 32 -13.01 -16.61 -30.70
C ARG A 32 -14.55 -16.61 -30.63
N PRO A 33 -15.28 -17.70 -30.98
CA PRO A 33 -16.74 -17.70 -30.91
C PRO A 33 -17.27 -17.43 -29.49
N TYR A 34 -16.54 -17.88 -28.47
CA TYR A 34 -16.88 -17.60 -27.08
C TYR A 34 -16.72 -16.12 -26.75
N LEU A 35 -15.57 -15.51 -27.09
CA LEU A 35 -15.32 -14.08 -26.84
C LEU A 35 -16.33 -13.18 -27.56
N SER A 36 -16.60 -13.46 -28.84
CA SER A 36 -17.60 -12.72 -29.62
C SER A 36 -19.03 -12.84 -29.06
N SER A 37 -19.33 -13.93 -28.34
CA SER A 37 -20.65 -14.16 -27.73
C SER A 37 -20.87 -13.42 -26.40
N LEU A 38 -19.80 -12.93 -25.76
CA LEU A 38 -19.91 -12.23 -24.48
C LEU A 38 -20.68 -10.91 -24.67
N PRO A 39 -21.54 -10.49 -23.72
CA PRO A 39 -22.17 -9.17 -23.77
C PRO A 39 -21.15 -8.04 -23.57
N ASP A 40 -21.55 -6.80 -23.83
CA ASP A 40 -20.77 -5.61 -23.47
C ASP A 40 -20.54 -5.58 -21.95
N TYR A 41 -19.40 -5.03 -21.51
CA TYR A 41 -19.06 -4.97 -20.09
C TYR A 41 -19.90 -3.94 -19.38
N ASP A 42 -20.48 -4.31 -18.24
CA ASP A 42 -21.21 -3.40 -17.37
C ASP A 42 -20.20 -2.63 -16.50
N TRP A 43 -19.73 -1.49 -17.00
CA TRP A 43 -18.86 -0.60 -16.25
C TRP A 43 -19.56 -0.04 -15.02
N VAL A 44 -20.85 0.29 -15.11
CA VAL A 44 -21.61 0.95 -14.02
C VAL A 44 -21.60 0.10 -12.75
N ASN A 45 -21.76 -1.21 -12.88
CA ASN A 45 -21.74 -2.15 -11.75
C ASN A 45 -20.39 -2.87 -11.59
N ASP A 46 -19.30 -2.31 -12.13
CA ASP A 46 -17.97 -2.88 -11.98
C ASP A 46 -17.57 -2.89 -10.48
N PRO A 47 -17.27 -4.06 -9.90
CA PRO A 47 -17.01 -4.20 -8.47
C PRO A 47 -15.68 -3.55 -8.04
N SER A 48 -14.81 -3.16 -8.98
CA SER A 48 -13.55 -2.46 -8.70
C SER A 48 -13.69 -0.93 -8.68
N GLY A 49 -14.86 -0.38 -9.04
CA GLY A 49 -15.10 1.06 -9.04
C GLY A 49 -14.54 1.79 -10.26
N ASP A 50 -14.15 1.05 -11.30
CA ASP A 50 -13.77 1.60 -12.62
C ASP A 50 -14.99 2.15 -13.39
N GLY A 51 -16.20 2.08 -12.80
CA GLY A 51 -17.47 2.38 -13.47
C GLY A 51 -17.84 3.85 -13.66
N TYR A 52 -17.01 4.78 -13.22
CA TYR A 52 -17.30 6.20 -13.39
C TYR A 52 -17.12 6.61 -14.86
N GLU A 53 -18.13 7.28 -15.41
CA GLU A 53 -18.10 7.76 -16.79
C GLU A 53 -17.30 9.06 -16.88
N TYR A 54 -16.54 9.21 -17.97
CA TYR A 54 -15.91 10.48 -18.30
C TYR A 54 -16.98 11.47 -18.74
N ILE A 55 -17.18 12.55 -17.98
CA ILE A 55 -18.15 13.58 -18.30
C ILE A 55 -17.44 14.73 -19.06
N PHE A 56 -17.62 14.78 -20.38
CA PHE A 56 -16.99 15.78 -21.27
C PHE A 56 -17.84 17.03 -21.53
N ASP A 57 -18.49 17.56 -20.50
CA ASP A 57 -19.27 18.81 -20.58
C ASP A 57 -19.00 19.79 -19.42
N SER A 58 -18.26 19.35 -18.40
CA SER A 58 -17.94 20.16 -17.23
C SER A 58 -16.75 21.09 -17.52
N SER A 59 -16.90 22.37 -17.17
CA SER A 59 -15.78 23.32 -17.20
C SER A 59 -14.67 22.96 -16.21
N ASP A 60 -14.96 22.11 -15.21
CA ASP A 60 -14.03 21.79 -14.13
C ASP A 60 -12.94 20.80 -14.54
N MET A 61 -13.18 20.03 -15.61
CA MET A 61 -12.20 19.12 -16.21
C MET A 61 -11.48 19.72 -17.43
N GLN A 62 -11.91 20.90 -17.88
CA GLN A 62 -11.40 21.55 -19.08
C GLN A 62 -10.04 22.20 -18.81
N LEU A 63 -9.03 21.88 -19.61
CA LEU A 63 -7.76 22.60 -19.66
C LEU A 63 -7.99 23.99 -20.25
N LYS A 64 -7.48 25.05 -19.61
CA LYS A 64 -7.73 26.42 -20.06
C LYS A 64 -6.80 26.76 -21.23
N GLU A 65 -7.27 27.58 -22.16
CA GLU A 65 -6.50 27.96 -23.37
C GLU A 65 -5.14 28.60 -23.03
N ASN A 66 -5.06 29.35 -21.93
CA ASN A 66 -3.81 29.97 -21.46
C ASN A 66 -2.74 28.96 -21.02
N ASP A 67 -3.13 27.69 -20.78
CA ASP A 67 -2.24 26.62 -20.35
C ASP A 67 -1.61 25.89 -21.56
N LEU A 68 -2.17 26.08 -22.76
CA LEU A 68 -1.71 25.50 -24.03
C LEU A 68 -0.63 26.36 -24.70
N LYS A 69 0.49 26.62 -24.01
CA LYS A 69 1.53 27.52 -24.55
C LYS A 69 2.37 26.90 -25.67
N ASN A 70 2.55 25.58 -25.67
CA ASN A 70 3.23 24.84 -26.73
C ASN A 70 2.50 23.51 -27.00
N ILE A 71 2.01 23.33 -28.22
CA ILE A 71 1.41 22.07 -28.69
C ILE A 71 2.33 21.50 -29.77
N GLU A 72 2.76 20.26 -29.60
CA GLU A 72 3.51 19.54 -30.62
C GLU A 72 2.72 18.34 -31.12
N MET A 73 2.64 18.21 -32.45
CA MET A 73 2.02 17.06 -33.08
C MET A 73 3.02 15.94 -33.29
N ILE A 74 2.74 14.79 -32.69
CA ILE A 74 3.57 13.60 -32.80
C ILE A 74 2.91 12.58 -33.73
N ASN A 75 3.73 11.93 -34.56
CA ASN A 75 3.26 10.90 -35.47
C ASN A 75 2.73 9.68 -34.69
N ILE A 76 1.71 9.03 -35.23
CA ILE A 76 1.31 7.69 -34.80
C ILE A 76 2.11 6.69 -35.63
N ASN A 77 3.05 5.99 -34.99
CA ASN A 77 3.90 5.00 -35.65
C ASN A 77 3.16 3.68 -35.89
N GLN A 78 2.23 3.34 -35.01
CA GLN A 78 1.46 2.11 -35.08
C GLN A 78 -0.01 2.35 -34.71
N PHE A 79 -0.92 1.91 -35.57
CA PHE A 79 -2.35 1.93 -35.31
C PHE A 79 -2.94 0.54 -35.50
N ASN A 80 -3.11 -0.19 -34.40
CA ASN A 80 -3.79 -1.48 -34.42
C ASN A 80 -5.27 -1.28 -34.05
N SER A 81 -6.12 -1.17 -35.07
CA SER A 81 -7.58 -1.23 -34.91
C SER A 81 -8.13 -2.47 -35.57
N GLY A 82 -9.07 -3.14 -34.93
CA GLY A 82 -9.68 -4.36 -35.46
C GLY A 82 -10.88 -4.79 -34.64
N ASN A 83 -11.58 -5.83 -35.10
CA ASN A 83 -12.57 -6.45 -34.24
C ASN A 83 -11.86 -7.06 -33.03
N ILE A 84 -12.59 -7.18 -31.92
CA ILE A 84 -12.00 -7.65 -30.67
C ILE A 84 -11.34 -9.04 -30.79
N ASP A 85 -11.84 -9.88 -31.71
CA ASP A 85 -11.35 -11.22 -32.02
C ASP A 85 -10.12 -11.24 -32.94
N ASP A 86 -9.82 -10.14 -33.63
CA ASP A 86 -8.56 -9.95 -34.35
C ASP A 86 -7.44 -9.52 -33.41
N ILE A 87 -7.80 -8.88 -32.30
CA ILE A 87 -6.89 -8.29 -31.32
C ILE A 87 -6.63 -9.25 -30.14
N PHE A 88 -7.69 -9.69 -29.46
CA PHE A 88 -7.61 -10.56 -28.27
C PHE A 88 -7.92 -12.01 -28.64
N ASN A 89 -6.91 -12.72 -29.15
CA ASN A 89 -6.98 -14.14 -29.46
C ASN A 89 -6.12 -14.99 -28.50
N TYR A 90 -6.73 -15.50 -27.42
CA TYR A 90 -6.05 -16.37 -26.44
C TYR A 90 -5.46 -17.67 -27.05
N ASP A 91 -5.81 -18.04 -28.28
CA ASP A 91 -5.17 -19.16 -28.98
C ASP A 91 -3.69 -18.89 -29.36
N ASN A 92 -3.25 -17.63 -29.40
CA ASN A 92 -1.96 -17.23 -29.99
C ASN A 92 -0.92 -16.68 -29.02
N TYR A 93 -1.28 -16.35 -27.78
CA TYR A 93 -0.37 -15.78 -26.80
C TYR A 93 -0.76 -16.16 -25.38
N SER A 94 0.24 -16.25 -24.49
CA SER A 94 0.02 -16.48 -23.06
C SER A 94 -0.45 -15.20 -22.39
N THR A 95 -1.39 -15.32 -21.45
CA THR A 95 -1.94 -14.17 -20.70
C THR A 95 -1.76 -14.29 -19.19
N GLY A 96 -1.01 -15.31 -18.76
CA GLY A 96 -1.04 -15.80 -17.40
C GLY A 96 -2.38 -16.47 -17.06
N TYR A 97 -2.55 -16.87 -15.80
CA TYR A 97 -3.83 -17.41 -15.36
C TYR A 97 -4.89 -16.31 -15.38
N LYS A 98 -6.10 -16.62 -15.86
CA LYS A 98 -7.23 -15.69 -15.88
C LYS A 98 -8.44 -16.31 -15.19
N THR A 99 -9.09 -15.49 -14.36
CA THR A 99 -10.40 -15.84 -13.82
C THR A 99 -11.49 -15.66 -14.86
N LYS A 100 -12.64 -16.29 -14.64
CA LYS A 100 -13.83 -16.08 -15.48
C LYS A 100 -14.21 -14.59 -15.62
N ASN A 101 -14.06 -13.80 -14.55
CA ASN A 101 -14.37 -12.36 -14.59
C ASN A 101 -13.29 -11.59 -15.34
N ALA A 102 -12.01 -11.94 -15.19
CA ALA A 102 -10.91 -11.34 -15.94
C ALA A 102 -11.05 -11.62 -17.44
N ILE A 103 -11.37 -12.86 -17.84
CA ILE A 103 -11.65 -13.24 -19.23
C ILE A 103 -12.80 -12.41 -19.79
N LYS A 104 -13.89 -12.24 -19.01
CA LYS A 104 -15.03 -11.41 -19.43
C LYS A 104 -14.68 -9.95 -19.58
N LYS A 105 -13.95 -9.34 -18.62
CA LYS A 105 -13.56 -7.92 -18.66
C LYS A 105 -12.59 -7.69 -19.81
N GLN A 106 -11.44 -8.37 -19.80
CA GLN A 106 -10.40 -8.20 -20.83
C GLN A 106 -10.90 -8.59 -22.22
N GLY A 107 -11.61 -9.71 -22.35
CA GLY A 107 -12.08 -10.22 -23.64
C GLY A 107 -13.12 -9.34 -24.33
N VAL A 108 -13.72 -8.35 -23.63
CA VAL A 108 -14.70 -7.42 -24.21
C VAL A 108 -14.28 -5.96 -24.21
N THR A 109 -13.34 -5.56 -23.34
CA THR A 109 -12.87 -4.17 -23.20
C THR A 109 -11.39 -3.99 -23.50
N GLY A 110 -10.63 -5.08 -23.51
CA GLY A 110 -9.18 -5.02 -23.50
C GLY A 110 -8.63 -4.33 -22.27
N ALA A 111 -9.29 -4.30 -21.11
CA ALA A 111 -8.68 -3.72 -19.90
C ALA A 111 -7.40 -4.47 -19.52
N PRO A 112 -6.30 -3.79 -19.15
CA PRO A 112 -5.12 -4.44 -18.58
C PRO A 112 -5.49 -5.00 -17.22
N ILE A 113 -5.19 -6.28 -17.02
CA ILE A 113 -5.49 -6.99 -15.77
C ILE A 113 -4.19 -7.30 -15.04
N VAL A 114 -4.28 -7.30 -13.72
CA VAL A 114 -3.24 -7.77 -12.81
C VAL A 114 -2.78 -9.19 -13.16
N LYS A 115 -1.50 -9.46 -12.97
CA LYS A 115 -0.92 -10.77 -13.29
C LYS A 115 -1.12 -11.74 -12.15
N THR A 116 -1.74 -12.87 -12.47
CA THR A 116 -1.80 -14.02 -11.58
C THR A 116 -1.47 -15.28 -12.36
N TYR A 117 -1.03 -16.31 -11.66
CA TYR A 117 -0.60 -17.58 -12.23
C TYR A 117 -1.12 -18.72 -11.37
N ARG A 118 -1.29 -19.86 -12.03
CA ARG A 118 -1.36 -21.17 -11.39
C ARG A 118 -0.24 -22.01 -11.99
N PRO A 119 0.32 -22.98 -11.26
CA PRO A 119 1.33 -23.85 -11.83
C PRO A 119 0.90 -24.43 -13.18
N ASN A 120 -0.23 -25.14 -13.25
CA ASN A 120 -0.74 -25.68 -14.51
C ASN A 120 -1.57 -24.68 -15.34
N GLY A 121 -1.84 -23.46 -14.87
CA GLY A 121 -2.66 -22.49 -15.59
C GLY A 121 -4.17 -22.80 -15.65
N ASN A 122 -4.82 -22.33 -16.72
CA ASN A 122 -6.23 -22.51 -17.04
C ASN A 122 -6.49 -23.80 -17.82
N MET A 123 -7.72 -24.29 -17.81
CA MET A 123 -8.17 -25.25 -18.82
C MET A 123 -8.74 -24.49 -20.03
N TRP A 124 -8.62 -25.07 -21.22
CA TRP A 124 -9.26 -24.47 -22.42
C TRP A 124 -10.78 -24.29 -22.27
N SER A 125 -11.43 -25.13 -21.46
CA SER A 125 -12.86 -24.97 -21.15
C SER A 125 -13.21 -23.64 -20.47
N ASP A 126 -12.26 -23.01 -19.75
CA ASP A 126 -12.42 -21.67 -19.16
C ASP A 126 -12.60 -20.58 -20.24
N TYR A 127 -12.03 -20.81 -21.43
CA TYR A 127 -12.12 -19.93 -22.60
C TYR A 127 -13.23 -20.36 -23.57
N GLY A 128 -14.21 -21.15 -23.11
CA GLY A 128 -15.37 -21.57 -23.89
C GLY A 128 -15.10 -22.64 -24.96
N ILE A 129 -13.93 -23.31 -24.90
CA ILE A 129 -13.63 -24.47 -25.75
C ILE A 129 -14.46 -25.66 -25.28
N SER A 130 -15.38 -26.12 -26.13
CA SER A 130 -16.23 -27.28 -25.86
C SER A 130 -15.65 -28.58 -26.43
N SER A 131 -14.54 -28.48 -27.19
CA SER A 131 -14.00 -29.62 -27.91
C SER A 131 -13.49 -30.75 -27.03
N ALA A 132 -13.92 -31.98 -27.31
CA ALA A 132 -13.52 -33.15 -26.53
C ALA A 132 -12.01 -33.41 -26.54
N SER A 133 -11.29 -32.99 -27.59
CA SER A 133 -9.84 -33.17 -27.69
C SER A 133 -9.03 -32.11 -26.95
N ARG A 134 -9.59 -30.93 -26.66
CA ARG A 134 -8.83 -29.77 -26.14
C ARG A 134 -9.33 -29.25 -24.80
N ARG A 135 -10.63 -29.40 -24.49
CA ARG A 135 -11.29 -28.72 -23.35
C ARG A 135 -10.69 -28.97 -21.96
N TYR A 136 -9.97 -30.08 -21.77
CA TYR A 136 -9.30 -30.46 -20.52
C TYR A 136 -7.78 -30.29 -20.56
N GLU A 137 -7.22 -29.88 -21.69
CA GLU A 137 -5.81 -29.51 -21.76
C GLU A 137 -5.59 -28.16 -21.06
N TYR A 138 -4.38 -28.00 -20.51
CA TYR A 138 -3.96 -26.82 -19.78
C TYR A 138 -3.30 -25.80 -20.73
N ILE A 139 -3.48 -24.51 -20.42
CA ILE A 139 -2.79 -23.37 -21.04
C ILE A 139 -2.42 -22.36 -19.94
N ASN A 140 -1.41 -21.52 -20.19
CA ASN A 140 -0.94 -20.47 -19.29
C ASN A 140 -0.38 -21.06 -17.99
N SER A 141 0.37 -22.18 -18.12
CA SER A 141 1.21 -22.66 -17.04
C SER A 141 2.16 -21.54 -16.61
N VAL A 142 2.50 -21.49 -15.33
CA VAL A 142 3.49 -20.52 -14.85
C VAL A 142 4.85 -20.71 -15.53
N LEU A 143 5.19 -21.93 -15.94
CA LEU A 143 6.42 -22.23 -16.69
C LEU A 143 6.35 -21.77 -18.15
N ASP A 144 5.15 -21.49 -18.69
CA ASP A 144 4.98 -20.91 -20.02
C ASP A 144 5.12 -19.37 -20.00
N TRP A 145 5.33 -18.78 -18.80
CA TRP A 145 5.49 -17.35 -18.63
C TRP A 145 6.65 -16.85 -19.49
N ASN A 146 6.39 -15.79 -20.24
CA ASN A 146 7.38 -15.10 -21.05
C ASN A 146 6.93 -13.65 -21.28
N ASN A 147 7.80 -12.86 -21.90
CA ASN A 147 7.58 -11.42 -22.13
C ASN A 147 6.57 -11.09 -23.25
N ASN A 148 6.02 -12.06 -23.98
CA ASN A 148 5.09 -11.82 -25.09
C ASN A 148 3.62 -11.60 -24.62
N ASP A 149 3.43 -11.19 -23.38
CA ASP A 149 2.12 -10.97 -22.77
C ASP A 149 1.68 -9.50 -22.90
N LEU A 150 0.50 -9.27 -23.47
CA LEU A 150 -0.08 -7.94 -23.75
C LEU A 150 -0.34 -7.06 -22.52
N ASP A 151 -0.46 -7.62 -21.31
CA ASP A 151 -0.59 -6.80 -20.09
C ASP A 151 0.71 -6.70 -19.27
N SER A 152 1.80 -7.37 -19.68
CA SER A 152 3.04 -7.41 -18.88
C SER A 152 3.57 -6.01 -18.57
N GLU A 153 3.66 -5.14 -19.57
CA GLU A 153 4.19 -3.79 -19.42
C GLU A 153 3.36 -2.88 -18.51
N TYR A 154 2.05 -3.10 -18.41
CA TYR A 154 1.20 -2.37 -17.46
C TYR A 154 1.48 -2.77 -16.00
N ASN A 155 2.02 -3.97 -15.78
CA ASN A 155 2.33 -4.55 -14.48
C ASN A 155 3.80 -4.32 -14.06
N VAL A 156 4.53 -3.42 -14.72
CA VAL A 156 5.90 -3.03 -14.31
C VAL A 156 5.85 -1.84 -13.37
N ALA A 157 6.53 -1.93 -12.23
CA ALA A 157 6.80 -0.78 -11.36
C ALA A 157 7.99 0.01 -11.91
N THR A 158 7.79 1.30 -12.20
CA THR A 158 8.82 2.16 -12.82
C THR A 158 9.70 2.89 -11.80
N THR A 159 9.38 2.79 -10.52
CA THR A 159 10.14 3.40 -9.43
C THR A 159 11.00 2.34 -8.74
N ASP A 160 12.30 2.59 -8.63
CA ASP A 160 13.21 1.74 -7.87
C ASP A 160 13.10 1.97 -6.36
N LEU A 161 13.43 0.94 -5.59
CA LEU A 161 13.43 0.97 -4.13
C LEU A 161 14.41 2.03 -3.61
N LYS A 162 13.89 3.04 -2.90
CA LYS A 162 14.75 4.05 -2.25
C LYS A 162 15.51 3.45 -1.08
N ASN A 163 16.76 3.89 -0.91
CA ASN A 163 17.49 3.64 0.33
C ASN A 163 16.74 4.23 1.53
N ARG A 164 16.81 3.54 2.66
CA ARG A 164 16.24 3.99 3.92
C ARG A 164 17.12 3.57 5.09
N ASN A 165 16.94 4.27 6.21
CA ASN A 165 17.54 3.93 7.48
C ASN A 165 16.57 4.32 8.61
N PHE A 166 16.82 3.90 9.84
CA PHE A 166 16.13 4.46 10.99
C PHE A 166 16.37 5.95 11.08
N VAL A 167 15.38 6.68 11.57
CA VAL A 167 15.56 8.07 12.00
C VAL A 167 16.66 8.11 13.07
N ALA A 168 17.54 9.11 13.02
CA ALA A 168 18.69 9.17 13.92
C ALA A 168 18.27 9.21 15.41
N ARG A 169 17.14 9.84 15.72
CA ARG A 169 16.50 9.92 17.03
C ARG A 169 15.08 9.36 16.98
N SER A 170 14.81 8.39 17.85
CA SER A 170 13.48 7.79 18.05
C SER A 170 12.52 8.78 18.71
N SER A 171 11.22 8.63 18.48
CA SER A 171 10.17 9.42 19.15
C SER A 171 10.01 9.04 20.63
N THR A 172 10.10 7.75 20.94
CA THR A 172 9.98 7.23 22.32
C THR A 172 11.21 6.43 22.73
N SER A 173 11.38 6.21 24.02
CA SER A 173 12.50 5.44 24.58
C SER A 173 12.38 3.94 24.32
N ASP A 174 11.15 3.46 24.12
CA ASP A 174 10.83 2.03 24.10
C ASP A 174 10.87 1.43 22.68
N GLN A 175 11.05 2.30 21.67
CA GLN A 175 11.14 1.91 20.27
C GLN A 175 12.35 1.01 20.00
N GLN A 176 12.05 -0.15 19.42
CA GLN A 176 13.01 -1.18 19.10
C GLN A 176 13.62 -0.93 17.72
N GLY A 177 14.95 -0.96 17.67
CA GLY A 177 15.73 -0.89 16.44
C GLY A 177 16.24 -2.25 15.95
N GLN A 178 16.07 -3.32 16.73
CA GLN A 178 16.62 -4.64 16.42
C GLN A 178 15.61 -5.64 15.88
N VAL A 179 14.32 -5.35 16.00
CA VAL A 179 13.23 -6.17 15.47
C VAL A 179 12.35 -5.33 14.56
N PHE A 180 11.64 -5.99 13.66
CA PHE A 180 10.94 -5.33 12.56
C PHE A 180 9.43 -5.56 12.62
N TYR A 181 8.70 -4.67 11.95
CA TYR A 181 7.26 -4.80 11.77
C TYR A 181 6.91 -4.98 10.29
N ASN A 182 6.33 -6.14 9.95
CA ASN A 182 5.86 -6.47 8.61
C ASN A 182 4.33 -6.39 8.53
N ARG A 183 3.79 -6.22 7.32
CA ARG A 183 2.34 -6.22 7.08
C ARG A 183 1.95 -7.17 5.96
N LEU A 184 0.98 -8.05 6.22
CA LEU A 184 0.26 -8.82 5.21
C LEU A 184 -1.08 -8.13 4.98
N GLN A 185 -1.19 -7.37 3.89
CA GLN A 185 -2.33 -6.49 3.65
C GLN A 185 -3.08 -6.90 2.39
N ASN A 186 -4.39 -7.10 2.50
CA ASN A 186 -5.21 -7.25 1.31
C ASN A 186 -5.26 -5.95 0.51
N LYS A 187 -5.15 -6.06 -0.81
CA LYS A 187 -5.38 -4.90 -1.68
C LYS A 187 -6.89 -4.77 -1.94
N PRO A 188 -7.48 -3.58 -1.76
CA PRO A 188 -8.79 -3.32 -2.30
C PRO A 188 -8.70 -3.35 -3.84
N ASN A 189 -9.68 -3.97 -4.49
CA ASN A 189 -9.79 -4.09 -5.93
C ASN A 189 -8.83 -5.09 -6.61
N SER A 190 -8.82 -6.35 -6.16
CA SER A 190 -8.26 -7.49 -6.91
C SER A 190 -8.80 -7.67 -8.35
N ASN A 191 -9.83 -6.90 -8.72
CA ASN A 191 -10.43 -6.83 -10.06
C ASN A 191 -10.23 -5.48 -10.80
N SER A 192 -9.46 -4.52 -10.23
CA SER A 192 -9.21 -3.20 -10.85
C SER A 192 -8.22 -3.24 -11.99
N SER A 193 -8.32 -2.25 -12.87
CA SER A 193 -7.25 -1.93 -13.80
C SER A 193 -6.00 -1.42 -13.04
N ILE A 194 -4.81 -1.86 -13.47
CA ILE A 194 -3.50 -1.48 -12.89
C ILE A 194 -3.07 -0.02 -13.20
N VAL A 195 -4.00 0.78 -13.74
CA VAL A 195 -3.79 2.15 -14.25
C VAL A 195 -4.50 3.22 -13.41
N GLY A 196 -5.02 2.86 -12.24
CA GLY A 196 -5.80 3.76 -11.38
C GLY A 196 -7.31 3.68 -11.66
N SER A 197 -8.10 4.36 -10.83
CA SER A 197 -9.57 4.40 -10.93
C SER A 197 -10.12 5.79 -10.66
N LYS A 198 -11.43 5.96 -10.88
CA LYS A 198 -12.17 7.19 -10.55
C LYS A 198 -12.94 7.10 -9.23
N LYS A 199 -12.66 6.08 -8.44
CA LYS A 199 -13.15 5.93 -7.07
C LYS A 199 -12.16 6.64 -6.14
N PRO A 200 -12.53 7.74 -5.44
CA PRO A 200 -11.61 8.49 -4.58
C PRO A 200 -11.42 7.79 -3.23
N TYR A 201 -10.96 6.55 -3.28
CA TYR A 201 -10.69 5.69 -2.14
C TYR A 201 -9.66 4.64 -2.52
N ASN A 202 -8.60 4.55 -1.74
CA ASN A 202 -7.71 3.39 -1.73
C ASN A 202 -7.55 2.92 -0.27
N ALA A 203 -7.31 1.64 -0.08
CA ALA A 203 -7.08 1.05 1.24
C ALA A 203 -5.60 0.70 1.36
N VAL A 204 -4.78 1.75 1.26
CA VAL A 204 -3.35 1.72 1.56
C VAL A 204 -3.15 2.47 2.87
N PRO A 205 -2.27 2.02 3.78
CA PRO A 205 -1.99 2.75 5.02
C PRO A 205 -1.48 4.16 4.75
N ALA A 206 -1.77 5.06 5.69
CA ALA A 206 -1.27 6.44 5.69
C ALA A 206 0.14 6.56 6.31
N SER A 207 0.57 5.58 7.11
CA SER A 207 1.84 5.59 7.84
C SER A 207 2.77 4.47 7.35
N PHE A 208 3.83 4.86 6.65
CA PHE A 208 4.82 3.93 6.09
C PHE A 208 6.11 3.81 6.92
N SER A 209 6.40 4.80 7.77
CA SER A 209 7.67 4.93 8.50
C SER A 209 7.99 3.73 9.40
N TYR A 210 6.98 3.03 9.91
CA TYR A 210 7.14 1.86 10.78
C TYR A 210 7.15 0.52 10.05
N ILE A 211 6.73 0.49 8.78
CA ILE A 211 6.58 -0.75 8.02
C ILE A 211 7.93 -1.12 7.42
N HIS A 212 8.40 -2.31 7.75
CA HIS A 212 9.66 -2.86 7.27
C HIS A 212 9.47 -3.58 5.92
N ASN A 213 8.62 -4.61 5.86
CA ASN A 213 8.20 -5.26 4.62
C ASN A 213 6.68 -5.24 4.45
N LEU A 214 6.20 -5.20 3.19
CA LEU A 214 4.78 -5.34 2.89
C LEU A 214 4.52 -6.41 1.83
N VAL A 215 3.58 -7.31 2.14
CA VAL A 215 3.07 -8.34 1.24
C VAL A 215 1.66 -7.95 0.81
N GLY A 216 1.44 -7.83 -0.50
CA GLY A 216 0.10 -7.65 -1.05
C GLY A 216 -0.70 -8.95 -1.00
N TRP A 217 -1.58 -9.11 -0.02
CA TRP A 217 -2.44 -10.29 0.21
C TRP A 217 -3.65 -10.37 -0.75
N GLY A 218 -3.54 -9.79 -1.95
CA GLY A 218 -4.68 -9.32 -2.73
C GLY A 218 -5.10 -10.16 -3.94
N SER A 219 -4.60 -11.38 -4.11
CA SER A 219 -4.80 -12.13 -5.37
C SER A 219 -5.30 -13.56 -5.20
N THR A 220 -5.69 -13.98 -3.99
CA THR A 220 -5.92 -15.39 -3.69
C THR A 220 -7.24 -15.70 -2.98
N TYR A 221 -8.17 -14.74 -2.86
CA TYR A 221 -9.56 -15.10 -2.57
C TYR A 221 -10.10 -15.95 -3.71
N SER A 222 -10.36 -17.23 -3.44
CA SER A 222 -10.98 -18.26 -4.28
C SER A 222 -11.05 -17.95 -5.79
N ASN A 223 -10.25 -18.67 -6.57
CA ASN A 223 -10.23 -18.63 -8.04
C ASN A 223 -9.45 -17.50 -8.73
N LEU A 224 -8.68 -16.67 -8.01
CA LEU A 224 -7.88 -15.58 -8.62
C LEU A 224 -6.46 -15.98 -9.10
N GLY A 225 -5.96 -17.15 -8.69
CA GLY A 225 -4.61 -17.65 -8.99
C GLY A 225 -3.88 -17.99 -7.69
N TRP A 226 -2.92 -18.91 -7.72
CA TRP A 226 -2.14 -19.29 -6.52
C TRP A 226 -0.84 -18.53 -6.41
N MET A 227 -0.45 -17.83 -7.47
CA MET A 227 0.78 -17.03 -7.53
C MET A 227 0.44 -15.67 -8.10
N SER A 228 0.89 -14.60 -7.45
CA SER A 228 0.73 -13.23 -7.96
C SER A 228 1.93 -12.39 -7.58
N PRO A 229 2.59 -11.78 -8.57
CA PRO A 229 3.41 -10.60 -8.32
C PRO A 229 2.60 -9.53 -7.56
N PRO A 230 3.27 -8.65 -6.81
CA PRO A 230 2.60 -7.49 -6.24
C PRO A 230 2.12 -6.59 -7.38
N HIS A 231 1.08 -5.80 -7.11
CA HIS A 231 0.58 -4.86 -8.10
C HIS A 231 1.58 -3.71 -8.24
N ALA A 232 2.00 -3.40 -9.46
CA ALA A 232 3.00 -2.38 -9.74
C ALA A 232 2.71 -0.99 -9.15
N ASP A 233 1.44 -0.58 -9.08
CA ASP A 233 1.04 0.69 -8.48
C ASP A 233 1.33 0.75 -6.97
N LEU A 234 1.11 -0.36 -6.26
CA LEU A 234 1.47 -0.52 -4.86
C LEU A 234 2.99 -0.62 -4.70
N THR A 235 3.67 -1.39 -5.54
CA THR A 235 5.13 -1.52 -5.51
C THR A 235 5.81 -0.17 -5.67
N GLU A 236 5.39 0.68 -6.61
CA GLU A 236 5.94 2.04 -6.74
C GLU A 236 5.72 2.89 -5.48
N GLN A 237 4.53 2.84 -4.88
CA GLN A 237 4.24 3.57 -3.64
C GLN A 237 5.14 3.11 -2.48
N LEU A 238 5.36 1.79 -2.36
CA LEU A 238 6.23 1.22 -1.34
C LEU A 238 7.69 1.59 -1.60
N HIS A 239 8.17 1.47 -2.84
CA HIS A 239 9.52 1.81 -3.24
C HIS A 239 9.86 3.28 -3.00
N LYS A 240 8.92 4.21 -3.25
CA LYS A 240 9.06 5.63 -2.88
C LYS A 240 9.31 5.82 -1.40
N ASN A 241 8.69 5.00 -0.54
CA ASN A 241 8.84 5.00 0.91
C ASN A 241 9.96 4.05 1.42
N GLY A 242 10.73 3.44 0.51
CA GLY A 242 11.82 2.51 0.84
C GLY A 242 11.35 1.14 1.36
N ILE A 243 10.08 0.77 1.19
CA ILE A 243 9.55 -0.51 1.68
C ILE A 243 9.68 -1.57 0.58
N PRO A 244 10.35 -2.71 0.84
CA PRO A 244 10.36 -3.83 -0.09
C PRO A 244 8.97 -4.44 -0.26
N SER A 245 8.61 -4.74 -1.50
CA SER A 245 7.32 -5.26 -1.94
C SER A 245 7.43 -6.75 -2.34
N TYR A 246 6.57 -7.58 -1.77
CA TYR A 246 6.59 -9.04 -2.00
C TYR A 246 5.33 -9.52 -2.73
N GLY A 247 5.53 -10.42 -3.69
CA GLY A 247 4.46 -11.22 -4.29
C GLY A 247 3.99 -12.33 -3.36
N LEU A 248 2.89 -13.01 -3.72
CA LEU A 248 2.30 -14.09 -2.94
C LEU A 248 2.25 -15.39 -3.76
N LEU A 249 2.80 -16.47 -3.20
CA LEU A 249 2.58 -17.86 -3.61
C LEU A 249 1.77 -18.55 -2.50
N TYR A 250 0.48 -18.77 -2.73
CA TYR A 250 -0.45 -19.38 -1.79
C TYR A 250 -0.79 -20.81 -2.18
N LEU A 251 -0.29 -21.75 -1.39
CA LEU A 251 -0.60 -23.16 -1.49
C LEU A 251 -1.65 -23.52 -0.43
N SER A 252 -2.90 -23.15 -0.69
CA SER A 252 -4.00 -23.33 0.26
C SER A 252 -4.21 -24.78 0.72
N GLY A 253 -4.48 -24.97 2.02
CA GLY A 253 -4.86 -26.25 2.60
C GLY A 253 -6.37 -26.58 2.51
N TRP A 254 -7.19 -25.63 2.07
CA TRP A 254 -8.66 -25.75 2.02
C TRP A 254 -9.23 -25.73 0.60
N GLU A 255 -8.45 -25.28 -0.37
CA GLU A 255 -8.87 -25.18 -1.77
C GLU A 255 -8.57 -26.45 -2.56
N ASP A 256 -8.74 -26.37 -3.88
CA ASP A 256 -8.57 -27.45 -4.84
C ASP A 256 -7.10 -27.74 -5.19
N VAL A 257 -6.16 -27.43 -4.28
CA VAL A 257 -4.72 -27.71 -4.43
C VAL A 257 -4.49 -29.21 -4.34
N THR A 258 -4.01 -29.80 -5.44
CA THR A 258 -3.67 -31.22 -5.52
C THR A 258 -2.28 -31.40 -6.13
N LYS A 259 -1.67 -32.57 -5.88
CA LYS A 259 -0.40 -32.95 -6.49
C LYS A 259 -0.41 -32.80 -8.03
N GLU A 260 -1.54 -33.14 -8.67
CA GLU A 260 -1.70 -33.00 -10.12
C GLU A 260 -1.63 -31.53 -10.56
N LYS A 261 -2.30 -30.62 -9.84
CA LYS A 261 -2.35 -29.19 -10.19
C LYS A 261 -1.06 -28.43 -9.90
N LEU A 262 -0.21 -28.98 -9.03
CA LEU A 262 1.13 -28.46 -8.73
C LEU A 262 2.23 -29.10 -9.59
N LYS A 263 1.89 -30.01 -10.51
CA LYS A 263 2.88 -30.82 -11.24
C LYS A 263 4.00 -29.99 -11.88
N THR A 264 3.64 -28.91 -12.57
CA THR A 264 4.59 -28.00 -13.25
C THR A 264 5.46 -27.20 -12.28
N MET A 265 4.98 -26.88 -11.08
CA MET A 265 5.77 -26.18 -10.05
C MET A 265 7.00 -26.99 -9.63
N PHE A 266 6.88 -28.32 -9.60
CA PHE A 266 7.95 -29.24 -9.19
C PHE A 266 8.69 -29.87 -10.39
N GLU A 267 8.56 -29.30 -11.59
CA GLU A 267 9.29 -29.78 -12.76
C GLU A 267 10.78 -29.42 -12.68
N LEU A 268 11.63 -30.41 -12.99
CA LEU A 268 13.07 -30.27 -12.98
C LEU A 268 13.62 -30.02 -14.40
N ASP A 269 14.70 -29.25 -14.50
CA ASP A 269 15.54 -29.18 -15.70
C ASP A 269 16.42 -30.43 -15.87
N ALA A 270 17.30 -30.43 -16.88
CA ALA A 270 18.17 -31.58 -17.16
C ALA A 270 19.27 -31.76 -16.09
N GLU A 271 19.59 -30.70 -15.37
CA GLU A 271 20.60 -30.61 -14.32
C GLU A 271 20.04 -30.97 -12.92
N GLY A 272 18.71 -31.10 -12.80
CA GLY A 272 18.02 -31.43 -11.56
C GLY A 272 17.61 -30.22 -10.71
N ASN A 273 17.59 -29.01 -11.26
CA ASN A 273 17.07 -27.81 -10.61
C ASN A 273 15.59 -27.59 -10.93
N PHE A 274 14.88 -26.90 -10.05
CA PHE A 274 13.48 -26.59 -10.27
C PHE A 274 13.32 -25.41 -11.22
N LYS A 275 12.64 -25.64 -12.35
CA LYS A 275 12.41 -24.62 -13.38
C LYS A 275 11.67 -23.39 -12.86
N ILE A 276 10.80 -23.57 -11.85
CA ILE A 276 10.02 -22.47 -11.26
C ILE A 276 10.92 -21.38 -10.64
N VAL A 277 12.12 -21.73 -10.18
CA VAL A 277 13.03 -20.79 -9.51
C VAL A 277 13.44 -19.68 -10.47
N ASP A 278 13.72 -20.01 -11.74
CA ASP A 278 14.05 -19.02 -12.76
C ASP A 278 12.88 -18.07 -13.00
N VAL A 279 11.67 -18.61 -13.15
CA VAL A 279 10.47 -17.79 -13.36
C VAL A 279 10.22 -16.84 -12.19
N LEU A 280 10.39 -17.30 -10.94
CA LEU A 280 10.23 -16.45 -9.76
C LEU A 280 11.21 -15.28 -9.75
N ILE A 281 12.47 -15.54 -10.11
CA ILE A 281 13.54 -14.54 -10.21
C ILE A 281 13.27 -13.57 -11.36
N GLU A 282 12.98 -14.09 -12.55
CA GLU A 282 12.72 -13.28 -13.74
C GLU A 282 11.52 -12.35 -13.56
N GLN A 283 10.46 -12.82 -12.87
CA GLN A 283 9.33 -11.95 -12.52
C GLN A 283 9.72 -10.82 -11.56
N CYS A 284 10.53 -11.09 -10.52
CA CYS A 284 11.04 -10.04 -9.62
C CYS A 284 11.82 -8.97 -10.38
N LEU A 285 12.64 -9.39 -11.35
CA LEU A 285 13.43 -8.48 -12.18
C LEU A 285 12.55 -7.71 -13.18
N LYS A 286 11.64 -8.38 -13.89
CA LYS A 286 10.78 -7.77 -14.93
C LYS A 286 9.74 -6.81 -14.36
N PHE A 287 9.04 -7.21 -13.30
CA PHE A 287 8.00 -6.38 -12.68
C PHE A 287 8.54 -5.44 -11.59
N ASN A 288 9.84 -5.52 -11.31
CA ASN A 288 10.57 -4.70 -10.36
C ASN A 288 10.03 -4.77 -8.91
N PHE A 289 10.00 -5.96 -8.33
CA PHE A 289 9.68 -6.18 -6.91
C PHE A 289 10.75 -7.06 -6.22
N ASP A 290 10.63 -7.27 -4.91
CA ASP A 290 11.76 -7.64 -4.04
C ASP A 290 11.74 -9.08 -3.52
N GLY A 291 10.76 -9.89 -3.93
CA GLY A 291 10.70 -11.28 -3.52
C GLY A 291 9.30 -11.86 -3.36
N TRP A 292 9.23 -13.02 -2.71
CA TRP A 292 8.00 -13.81 -2.61
C TRP A 292 7.67 -14.21 -1.17
N PHE A 293 6.42 -14.00 -0.77
CA PHE A 293 5.82 -14.67 0.38
C PHE A 293 5.27 -16.02 -0.07
N ILE A 294 5.79 -17.11 0.48
CA ILE A 294 5.31 -18.47 0.24
C ILE A 294 4.45 -18.88 1.43
N ASN A 295 3.14 -18.91 1.22
CA ASN A 295 2.17 -19.46 2.16
C ASN A 295 1.95 -20.95 1.87
N ASP A 296 2.66 -21.82 2.58
CA ASP A 296 2.60 -23.28 2.42
C ASP A 296 1.60 -23.94 3.40
N GLU A 297 0.36 -24.10 2.95
CA GLU A 297 -0.69 -24.81 3.68
C GLU A 297 -1.12 -26.12 2.99
N ALA A 298 -0.48 -26.53 1.89
CA ALA A 298 -0.96 -27.59 1.00
C ALA A 298 -1.10 -28.96 1.68
N ASN A 299 -0.30 -29.23 2.70
CA ASN A 299 -0.35 -30.46 3.49
C ASN A 299 -1.06 -30.27 4.85
N GLY A 300 -1.74 -29.14 5.06
CA GLY A 300 -2.19 -28.72 6.39
C GLY A 300 -1.02 -28.66 7.38
N GLY A 301 -1.26 -29.04 8.64
CA GLY A 301 -0.22 -29.12 9.67
C GLY A 301 0.66 -30.38 9.61
N GLY A 302 0.63 -31.15 8.52
CA GLY A 302 1.48 -32.33 8.35
C GLY A 302 2.90 -31.97 7.90
N PRO A 303 3.96 -32.61 8.43
CA PRO A 303 5.35 -32.31 8.06
C PRO A 303 5.67 -32.71 6.61
N ASN A 304 5.06 -33.80 6.13
CA ASN A 304 5.03 -34.26 4.74
C ASN A 304 3.60 -34.75 4.45
N GLY A 305 3.11 -34.57 3.23
CA GLY A 305 1.73 -34.93 2.89
C GLY A 305 1.54 -35.43 1.46
N SER A 306 0.28 -35.73 1.13
CA SER A 306 -0.11 -36.29 -0.18
C SER A 306 -0.05 -35.28 -1.33
N VAL A 307 0.11 -33.99 -1.01
CA VAL A 307 0.04 -32.89 -1.98
C VAL A 307 1.44 -32.45 -2.39
N ILE A 308 2.30 -32.07 -1.44
CA ILE A 308 3.69 -31.66 -1.70
C ILE A 308 4.69 -32.47 -0.85
N ASN A 309 5.88 -32.71 -1.40
CA ASN A 309 7.04 -33.17 -0.63
C ASN A 309 7.78 -31.95 -0.07
N GLN A 310 7.98 -31.91 1.24
CA GLN A 310 8.47 -30.70 1.88
C GLN A 310 9.94 -30.40 1.59
N GLU A 311 10.75 -31.43 1.38
CA GLU A 311 12.16 -31.26 0.98
C GLU A 311 12.30 -30.56 -0.37
N ASP A 312 11.35 -30.77 -1.28
CA ASP A 312 11.37 -30.14 -2.60
C ASP A 312 11.06 -28.64 -2.49
N MET A 313 10.15 -28.25 -1.59
CA MET A 313 9.91 -26.83 -1.26
C MET A 313 11.17 -26.17 -0.69
N TYR A 314 11.85 -26.83 0.25
CA TYR A 314 13.08 -26.28 0.84
C TYR A 314 14.20 -26.13 -0.20
N LYS A 315 14.32 -27.08 -1.14
CA LYS A 315 15.25 -26.98 -2.28
C LYS A 315 14.90 -25.83 -3.23
N ILE A 316 13.62 -25.59 -3.53
CA ILE A 316 13.18 -24.43 -4.32
C ILE A 316 13.66 -23.12 -3.65
N ILE A 317 13.39 -22.96 -2.36
CA ILE A 317 13.81 -21.78 -1.59
C ILE A 317 15.33 -21.65 -1.55
N ASN A 318 16.05 -22.77 -1.35
CA ASN A 318 17.51 -22.78 -1.36
C ASN A 318 18.10 -22.35 -2.71
N GLN A 319 17.56 -22.87 -3.81
CA GLN A 319 17.97 -22.50 -5.17
C GLN A 319 17.67 -21.03 -5.46
N PHE A 320 16.52 -20.53 -5.01
CA PHE A 320 16.18 -19.10 -5.07
C PHE A 320 17.21 -18.26 -4.32
N ASN A 321 17.49 -18.59 -3.06
CA ASN A 321 18.44 -17.83 -2.22
C ASN A 321 19.86 -17.78 -2.84
N LYS A 322 20.29 -18.87 -3.49
CA LYS A 322 21.58 -18.91 -4.23
C LYS A 322 21.59 -17.90 -5.37
N LYS A 323 20.57 -17.91 -6.23
CA LYS A 323 20.45 -16.97 -7.35
C LYS A 323 20.26 -15.53 -6.87
N ALA A 324 19.47 -15.31 -5.83
CA ALA A 324 19.30 -14.00 -5.20
C ALA A 324 20.63 -13.44 -4.67
N THR A 325 21.50 -14.27 -4.10
CA THR A 325 22.84 -13.86 -3.65
C THR A 325 23.73 -13.43 -4.80
N GLU A 326 23.65 -14.10 -5.95
CA GLU A 326 24.36 -13.73 -7.18
C GLU A 326 23.84 -12.40 -7.73
N ILE A 327 22.51 -12.23 -7.82
CA ILE A 327 21.86 -10.98 -8.24
C ILE A 327 22.24 -9.81 -7.34
N LYS A 328 22.30 -10.01 -6.02
CA LYS A 328 22.73 -8.95 -5.10
C LYS A 328 24.17 -8.52 -5.37
N LYS A 329 25.07 -9.44 -5.70
CA LYS A 329 26.46 -9.13 -6.03
C LYS A 329 26.59 -8.41 -7.37
N GLU A 330 25.80 -8.82 -8.37
CA GLU A 330 25.89 -8.32 -9.74
C GLU A 330 25.13 -7.02 -9.98
N GLN A 331 23.96 -6.86 -9.36
CA GLN A 331 23.00 -5.79 -9.66
C GLN A 331 22.64 -4.95 -8.42
N ASN A 332 23.24 -5.24 -7.25
CA ASN A 332 22.90 -4.64 -5.97
C ASN A 332 21.41 -4.76 -5.56
N LYS A 333 20.65 -5.64 -6.22
CA LYS A 333 19.23 -5.89 -5.92
C LYS A 333 19.09 -7.04 -4.92
N SER A 334 18.47 -6.76 -3.78
CA SER A 334 18.19 -7.77 -2.75
C SER A 334 16.87 -8.47 -3.08
N LEU A 335 16.88 -9.80 -3.13
CA LEU A 335 15.67 -10.61 -3.30
C LEU A 335 15.54 -11.60 -2.14
N ASN A 336 14.37 -11.63 -1.49
CA ASN A 336 14.15 -12.47 -0.31
C ASN A 336 12.90 -13.35 -0.44
N ILE A 337 12.85 -14.43 0.34
CA ILE A 337 11.65 -15.24 0.55
C ILE A 337 11.17 -15.06 1.97
N ILE A 338 9.87 -14.81 2.13
CA ILE A 338 9.17 -14.94 3.41
C ILE A 338 8.44 -16.28 3.37
N TYR A 339 8.82 -17.22 4.24
CA TYR A 339 8.28 -18.56 4.26
C TYR A 339 7.34 -18.77 5.45
N TYR A 340 6.13 -19.19 5.14
CA TYR A 340 5.13 -19.61 6.12
C TYR A 340 4.75 -21.07 5.87
N LYS A 341 4.59 -21.83 6.95
CA LYS A 341 3.93 -23.13 6.93
C LYS A 341 2.94 -23.22 8.09
N ASN A 342 1.82 -23.89 7.83
CA ASN A 342 0.80 -24.13 8.86
C ASN A 342 1.41 -24.74 10.13
N ARG A 343 1.03 -24.22 11.30
CA ARG A 343 1.57 -24.56 12.63
C ARG A 343 3.04 -24.20 12.87
N ASN A 344 3.68 -23.40 12.02
CA ASN A 344 5.02 -22.87 12.32
C ASN A 344 5.06 -22.24 13.72
N SER A 345 6.01 -22.69 14.53
CA SER A 345 6.22 -22.20 15.89
C SER A 345 7.69 -22.35 16.28
N VAL A 346 8.10 -21.59 17.29
CA VAL A 346 9.40 -21.72 17.95
C VAL A 346 9.27 -22.25 19.40
N ASP A 347 8.06 -22.58 19.85
CA ASP A 347 7.82 -23.23 21.14
C ASP A 347 8.17 -24.72 21.07
N LEU A 348 9.37 -25.09 21.54
CA LEU A 348 9.85 -26.48 21.56
C LEU A 348 9.04 -27.41 22.46
N SER A 349 8.28 -26.87 23.42
CA SER A 349 7.43 -27.70 24.29
C SER A 349 6.20 -28.23 23.56
N GLY A 350 5.79 -27.57 22.46
CA GLY A 350 4.56 -27.85 21.75
C GLY A 350 3.30 -27.49 22.54
N SER A 351 3.43 -26.81 23.69
CA SER A 351 2.33 -26.46 24.58
C SER A 351 1.28 -25.58 23.89
N LEU A 352 1.71 -24.76 22.94
CA LEU A 352 0.84 -23.87 22.15
C LEU A 352 0.25 -24.57 20.90
N GLY A 353 0.52 -25.87 20.71
CA GLY A 353 0.02 -26.68 19.60
C GLY A 353 0.64 -26.38 18.24
N GLY A 354 1.80 -25.70 18.23
CA GLY A 354 2.65 -25.52 17.05
C GLY A 354 3.51 -26.75 16.73
N ASP A 355 4.18 -26.72 15.58
CA ASP A 355 5.13 -27.74 15.10
C ASP A 355 6.54 -27.12 14.92
N PRO A 356 7.31 -27.00 16.01
CA PRO A 356 8.67 -26.45 15.96
C PRO A 356 9.65 -27.37 15.22
N THR A 357 9.35 -28.67 15.09
CA THR A 357 10.23 -29.62 14.39
C THR A 357 10.26 -29.30 12.89
N THR A 358 9.09 -29.02 12.31
CA THR A 358 9.01 -28.61 10.92
C THR A 358 9.61 -27.22 10.69
N THR A 359 9.46 -26.29 11.64
CA THR A 359 10.17 -24.99 11.61
C THR A 359 11.68 -25.17 11.53
N LEU A 360 12.27 -26.02 12.40
CA LEU A 360 13.72 -26.30 12.40
C LEU A 360 14.19 -26.89 11.06
N LYS A 361 13.44 -27.85 10.51
CA LYS A 361 13.75 -28.43 9.19
C LYS A 361 13.67 -27.42 8.05
N ALA A 362 12.71 -26.49 8.11
CA ALA A 362 12.62 -25.42 7.13
C ALA A 362 13.85 -24.50 7.19
N ILE A 363 14.29 -24.12 8.39
CA ILE A 363 15.49 -23.30 8.58
C ILE A 363 16.73 -24.03 8.04
N ASP A 364 16.90 -25.31 8.38
CA ASP A 364 18.04 -26.11 7.93
C ASP A 364 18.02 -26.33 6.41
N GLY A 365 16.85 -26.58 5.83
CA GLY A 365 16.68 -26.88 4.41
C GLY A 365 16.77 -25.67 3.47
N THR A 366 16.63 -24.44 3.99
CA THR A 366 16.60 -23.20 3.19
C THR A 366 17.90 -22.41 3.21
N THR A 367 18.85 -22.82 4.06
CA THR A 367 20.16 -22.15 4.24
C THR A 367 21.08 -22.35 3.04
N THR A 368 21.71 -21.29 2.53
CA THR A 368 22.63 -21.40 1.38
C THR A 368 24.05 -21.79 1.81
N GLY A 369 24.63 -22.81 1.17
CA GLY A 369 26.03 -23.25 1.40
C GLY A 369 26.21 -24.24 2.55
N PHE A 370 27.29 -25.03 2.52
CA PHE A 370 27.76 -25.87 3.63
C PHE A 370 29.00 -25.21 4.26
N GLY A 371 29.01 -24.98 5.58
CA GLY A 371 30.16 -24.48 6.34
C GLY A 371 30.00 -23.05 6.90
N GLU A 372 31.05 -22.52 7.54
CA GLU A 372 31.09 -21.24 8.31
C GLU A 372 30.62 -19.98 7.55
N ASN A 373 30.40 -20.06 6.24
CA ASN A 373 29.96 -18.96 5.37
C ASN A 373 28.52 -19.13 4.85
N SER A 374 27.72 -20.02 5.44
CA SER A 374 26.34 -20.24 5.01
C SER A 374 25.44 -19.07 5.39
N VAL A 375 24.70 -18.52 4.43
CA VAL A 375 23.79 -17.38 4.68
C VAL A 375 22.34 -17.81 4.44
N ASN A 376 21.50 -17.67 5.46
CA ASN A 376 20.05 -17.85 5.34
C ASN A 376 19.37 -16.48 5.21
N ASN A 377 18.98 -16.10 3.99
CA ASN A 377 18.24 -14.85 3.74
C ASN A 377 16.71 -15.03 3.80
N THR A 378 16.23 -16.21 4.19
CA THR A 378 14.81 -16.48 4.33
C THR A 378 14.28 -15.89 5.64
N LEU A 379 13.17 -15.17 5.53
CA LEU A 379 12.38 -14.70 6.65
C LEU A 379 11.32 -15.76 6.97
N PHE A 380 11.04 -16.03 8.23
CA PHE A 380 10.10 -17.06 8.66
C PHE A 380 8.90 -16.46 9.37
N GLN A 381 7.72 -16.70 8.82
CA GLN A 381 6.46 -16.31 9.43
C GLN A 381 5.94 -17.45 10.32
N MET A 382 5.70 -17.15 11.60
CA MET A 382 5.05 -18.07 12.55
C MET A 382 3.53 -18.00 12.43
N ASP A 383 2.85 -19.05 12.92
CA ASP A 383 1.39 -19.19 12.93
C ASP A 383 0.72 -18.43 14.11
N PHE A 384 -0.56 -18.12 13.94
CA PHE A 384 -1.37 -17.35 14.89
C PHE A 384 -1.46 -18.02 16.25
N ASN A 385 -1.26 -17.26 17.33
CA ASN A 385 -1.45 -17.73 18.71
C ASN A 385 -0.66 -19.03 19.03
N ARG A 386 0.43 -19.30 18.30
CA ARG A 386 1.31 -20.47 18.49
C ARG A 386 2.65 -20.13 19.15
N GLN A 387 2.84 -18.86 19.52
CA GLN A 387 4.09 -18.37 20.06
C GLN A 387 3.83 -17.18 21.00
N TYR A 388 4.39 -17.25 22.20
CA TYR A 388 4.43 -16.15 23.16
C TYR A 388 5.85 -16.01 23.70
N PRO A 389 6.31 -14.79 24.01
CA PRO A 389 7.66 -14.57 24.52
C PRO A 389 7.93 -15.38 25.80
N GLY A 390 9.13 -15.96 25.91
CA GLY A 390 9.56 -16.83 26.98
C GLY A 390 9.55 -18.33 26.65
N TYR A 391 8.94 -18.76 25.55
CA TYR A 391 8.91 -20.17 25.10
C TYR A 391 9.95 -20.50 24.02
N GLU A 392 10.51 -19.47 23.38
CA GLU A 392 11.42 -19.54 22.24
C GLU A 392 12.90 -19.72 22.63
N LYS A 393 13.27 -19.48 23.89
CA LYS A 393 14.68 -19.43 24.30
C LYS A 393 15.46 -20.68 23.88
N GLN A 394 14.92 -21.87 24.18
CA GLN A 394 15.57 -23.13 23.84
C GLN A 394 15.69 -23.33 22.31
N PHE A 395 14.74 -22.80 21.53
CA PHE A 395 14.79 -22.85 20.07
C PHE A 395 15.95 -22.05 19.51
N PHE A 396 16.14 -20.81 20.00
CA PHE A 396 17.25 -19.98 19.58
C PHE A 396 18.60 -20.46 20.11
N ASP A 397 18.64 -21.07 21.30
CA ASP A 397 19.85 -21.74 21.81
C ASP A 397 20.31 -22.86 20.85
N LEU A 398 19.38 -23.62 20.24
CA LEU A 398 19.68 -24.65 19.23
C LEU A 398 20.14 -24.09 17.87
N LYS A 399 19.88 -22.80 17.61
CA LYS A 399 20.21 -22.11 16.35
C LYS A 399 21.20 -20.96 16.53
N ALA A 400 21.97 -20.99 17.62
CA ALA A 400 22.98 -19.99 17.91
C ALA A 400 24.09 -19.92 16.84
N ASP A 401 24.25 -20.98 16.04
CA ASP A 401 25.17 -21.05 14.89
C ASP A 401 24.79 -20.07 13.76
N LEU A 402 23.52 -19.66 13.67
CA LEU A 402 23.05 -18.69 12.68
C LEU A 402 23.33 -17.23 13.06
N GLY A 403 23.95 -17.01 14.22
CA GLY A 403 24.35 -15.71 14.72
C GLY A 403 23.24 -14.93 15.43
N PRO A 404 23.60 -13.84 16.14
CA PRO A 404 22.70 -13.12 17.03
C PRO A 404 21.56 -12.38 16.31
N THR A 405 21.70 -12.07 15.02
CA THR A 405 20.70 -11.36 14.22
C THR A 405 19.65 -12.28 13.61
N PHE A 406 19.82 -13.61 13.70
CA PHE A 406 18.87 -14.57 13.16
C PHE A 406 17.45 -14.41 13.73
N LYS A 407 17.34 -14.03 15.01
CA LYS A 407 16.06 -13.81 15.69
C LYS A 407 15.18 -12.77 14.97
N ASN A 408 15.79 -11.79 14.31
CA ASN A 408 15.11 -10.70 13.61
C ASN A 408 14.40 -11.18 12.33
N ARG A 409 14.79 -12.37 11.82
CA ARG A 409 14.21 -13.03 10.64
C ARG A 409 13.00 -13.89 10.99
N ILE A 410 12.69 -14.08 12.27
CA ILE A 410 11.50 -14.79 12.72
C ILE A 410 10.42 -13.75 13.03
N TYR A 411 9.20 -13.96 12.55
CA TYR A 411 8.09 -13.04 12.74
C TYR A 411 6.93 -13.75 13.44
N ALA A 412 6.53 -13.26 14.62
CA ALA A 412 5.24 -13.59 15.19
C ALA A 412 4.10 -13.01 14.35
N MET A 413 2.89 -13.56 14.49
CA MET A 413 1.73 -13.09 13.74
C MET A 413 0.65 -12.56 14.68
N PHE A 414 0.28 -11.30 14.47
CA PHE A 414 -0.87 -10.64 15.08
C PHE A 414 -2.04 -10.63 14.09
N ASN A 415 -3.20 -11.15 14.49
CA ASN A 415 -4.39 -11.08 13.66
C ASN A 415 -5.08 -9.73 13.83
N GLU A 416 -4.60 -8.72 13.11
CA GLU A 416 -5.19 -7.39 13.10
C GLU A 416 -6.65 -7.43 12.66
N GLU A 417 -6.99 -8.34 11.74
CA GLU A 417 -8.36 -8.45 11.27
C GLU A 417 -9.35 -8.79 12.41
N LYS A 418 -8.97 -9.73 13.26
CA LYS A 418 -9.74 -10.17 14.42
C LYS A 418 -9.82 -9.14 15.54
N ASN A 419 -8.85 -8.23 15.59
CA ASN A 419 -8.73 -7.20 16.62
C ASN A 419 -8.98 -5.79 16.06
N ASN A 420 -9.78 -5.67 15.00
CA ASN A 420 -10.03 -4.41 14.30
C ASN A 420 -10.66 -3.32 15.18
N LEU A 421 -11.49 -3.69 16.15
CA LEU A 421 -12.03 -2.74 17.14
C LEU A 421 -10.92 -2.11 17.99
N GLY A 422 -9.82 -2.83 18.21
CA GLY A 422 -8.69 -2.38 19.01
C GLY A 422 -7.64 -1.54 18.27
N ILE A 423 -7.92 -1.06 17.06
CA ILE A 423 -6.96 -0.20 16.34
C ILE A 423 -6.57 0.99 17.23
N GLY A 424 -5.26 1.18 17.46
CA GLY A 424 -4.73 2.28 18.27
C GLY A 424 -4.92 2.15 19.79
N ASN A 425 -5.39 1.00 20.28
CA ASN A 425 -5.40 0.69 21.72
C ASN A 425 -4.95 -0.75 22.05
N ASN A 426 -4.67 -1.60 21.07
CA ASN A 426 -4.04 -2.91 21.28
C ASN A 426 -2.61 -2.76 21.82
N ASP A 427 -2.32 -3.35 22.97
CA ASP A 427 -0.98 -3.44 23.52
C ASP A 427 -0.18 -4.59 22.87
N LEU A 428 0.50 -4.28 21.76
CA LEU A 428 1.24 -5.29 21.00
C LEU A 428 2.52 -5.78 21.69
N ARG A 429 2.90 -5.20 22.85
CA ARG A 429 4.02 -5.72 23.66
C ARG A 429 3.82 -7.18 24.03
N LYS A 430 2.57 -7.65 24.13
CA LYS A 430 2.24 -9.06 24.42
C LYS A 430 2.80 -10.08 23.43
N TYR A 431 3.10 -9.66 22.20
CA TYR A 431 3.73 -10.53 21.21
C TYR A 431 5.26 -10.51 21.31
N LEU A 432 5.85 -9.46 21.89
CA LEU A 432 7.31 -9.21 21.85
C LEU A 432 8.00 -9.44 23.19
N TYR A 433 7.32 -9.17 24.30
CA TYR A 433 7.86 -9.23 25.65
C TYR A 433 7.14 -10.24 26.51
N LYS A 434 7.92 -10.91 27.36
CA LYS A 434 7.40 -11.86 28.33
C LYS A 434 6.51 -11.14 29.34
N LEU A 435 5.39 -11.74 29.69
CA LEU A 435 4.55 -11.21 30.77
C LEU A 435 5.16 -11.58 32.13
N LYS A 436 5.42 -10.58 32.96
CA LYS A 436 5.70 -10.71 34.40
C LYS A 436 4.37 -10.80 35.12
N ASN A 437 4.21 -11.89 35.85
CA ASN A 437 3.02 -12.13 36.68
C ASN A 437 3.47 -12.35 38.12
N VAL A 438 2.96 -11.53 39.04
CA VAL A 438 3.13 -11.75 40.48
C VAL A 438 1.76 -12.03 41.09
N TYR A 439 1.59 -13.23 41.62
CA TYR A 439 0.44 -13.60 42.43
C TYR A 439 0.78 -13.42 43.92
N GLY A 440 0.01 -12.62 44.65
CA GLY A 440 0.20 -12.39 46.08
C GLY A 440 -1.10 -12.06 46.81
N ASP A 441 -1.11 -12.18 48.14
CA ASP A 441 -2.31 -12.15 48.99
C ASP A 441 -3.19 -10.89 48.90
N GLN A 442 -2.73 -9.79 48.25
CA GLN A 442 -3.48 -8.53 48.17
C GLN A 442 -3.32 -7.70 46.87
N ASN A 443 -2.42 -8.07 45.94
CA ASN A 443 -2.21 -7.31 44.70
C ASN A 443 -1.91 -8.26 43.53
N TYR A 444 -2.62 -8.05 42.42
CA TYR A 444 -2.33 -8.67 41.12
C TYR A 444 -1.54 -7.66 40.29
N GLU A 445 -0.39 -8.06 39.78
CA GLU A 445 0.36 -7.22 38.83
C GLU A 445 0.73 -8.08 37.61
N MET A 446 0.15 -7.74 36.46
CA MET A 446 0.69 -8.14 35.17
C MET A 446 1.56 -6.99 34.67
N SER A 447 2.72 -7.24 34.10
CA SER A 447 3.51 -6.22 33.39
C SER A 447 4.37 -6.87 32.32
N PHE A 448 4.90 -6.10 31.37
CA PHE A 448 5.81 -6.65 30.37
C PHE A 448 7.27 -6.58 30.84
N ASP A 449 8.03 -7.66 30.60
CA ASP A 449 9.46 -7.67 30.88
C ASP A 449 10.25 -6.90 29.80
N LEU A 450 10.36 -5.59 29.99
CA LEU A 450 11.14 -4.73 29.11
C LEU A 450 12.66 -4.78 29.40
N SER A 451 13.11 -5.64 30.32
CA SER A 451 14.55 -5.77 30.63
C SER A 451 15.30 -6.70 29.68
N GLU A 452 14.57 -7.49 28.90
CA GLU A 452 15.10 -8.36 27.85
C GLU A 452 14.72 -7.82 26.48
N ASP A 453 15.64 -7.92 25.51
CA ASP A 453 15.35 -7.58 24.13
C ASP A 453 14.28 -8.52 23.56
N PRO A 454 13.39 -8.04 22.67
CA PRO A 454 12.45 -8.89 21.96
C PRO A 454 13.16 -10.07 21.27
N ALA A 455 12.52 -11.23 21.35
CA ALA A 455 13.07 -12.46 20.80
C ALA A 455 12.78 -12.66 19.31
N TYR A 456 11.90 -11.86 18.70
CA TYR A 456 11.55 -11.94 17.28
C TYR A 456 10.79 -10.69 16.83
N SER A 457 10.66 -10.55 15.51
CA SER A 457 9.92 -9.50 14.82
C SER A 457 8.40 -9.77 14.82
N LEU A 458 7.60 -8.82 14.33
CA LEU A 458 6.14 -8.93 14.31
C LEU A 458 5.59 -8.70 12.90
N THR A 459 4.57 -9.49 12.54
CA THR A 459 3.77 -9.26 11.34
C THR A 459 2.32 -9.05 11.73
N SER A 460 1.65 -8.04 11.19
CA SER A 460 0.19 -7.99 11.23
C SER A 460 -0.44 -8.65 10.00
N TYR A 461 -1.41 -9.52 10.24
CA TYR A 461 -2.23 -10.14 9.22
C TYR A 461 -3.58 -9.45 9.14
N ASP A 462 -3.89 -8.95 7.94
CA ASP A 462 -5.05 -8.10 7.73
C ASP A 462 -5.71 -8.38 6.37
N SER A 463 -6.46 -9.49 6.31
CA SER A 463 -7.03 -9.99 5.05
C SER A 463 -8.17 -9.12 4.50
N ASN A 464 -8.73 -8.20 5.27
CA ASN A 464 -9.75 -7.27 4.78
C ASN A 464 -9.39 -5.79 4.95
N SER A 465 -8.15 -5.48 5.35
CA SER A 465 -7.74 -4.18 5.91
C SER A 465 -8.62 -3.72 7.08
N ALA A 466 -8.10 -3.67 8.31
CA ALA A 466 -8.89 -3.32 9.48
C ALA A 466 -9.41 -1.87 9.36
N THR A 467 -8.58 -0.97 8.83
CA THR A 467 -8.96 0.41 8.45
C THR A 467 -9.98 0.46 7.30
N HIS A 468 -9.93 -0.47 6.35
CA HIS A 468 -10.90 -0.57 5.25
C HIS A 468 -12.28 -0.99 5.72
N ARG A 469 -12.38 -1.75 6.83
CA ARG A 469 -13.69 -2.04 7.42
C ARG A 469 -14.35 -0.82 8.03
N TYR A 470 -13.58 0.03 8.74
CA TYR A 470 -14.10 1.33 9.18
C TYR A 470 -14.61 2.15 7.99
N ALA A 471 -13.84 2.19 6.89
CA ALA A 471 -14.22 2.89 5.67
C ALA A 471 -15.47 2.30 4.99
N ASN A 472 -15.60 0.97 4.91
CA ASN A 472 -16.77 0.31 4.32
C ASN A 472 -18.03 0.53 5.16
N ASP A 473 -17.93 0.41 6.49
CA ASP A 473 -19.07 0.59 7.38
C ASP A 473 -19.58 2.03 7.33
N ILE A 474 -18.68 3.03 7.36
CA ILE A 474 -19.10 4.42 7.23
C ILE A 474 -19.66 4.71 5.84
N PHE A 475 -19.08 4.17 4.77
CA PHE A 475 -19.61 4.31 3.41
C PHE A 475 -21.04 3.77 3.32
N ASN A 476 -21.25 2.52 3.77
CA ASN A 476 -22.56 1.87 3.76
C ASN A 476 -23.58 2.63 4.61
N TYR A 477 -23.16 3.15 5.77
CA TYR A 477 -23.99 4.00 6.60
C TYR A 477 -24.44 5.27 5.85
N LEU A 478 -23.50 6.00 5.24
CA LEU A 478 -23.78 7.23 4.50
C LEU A 478 -24.70 6.97 3.28
N GLU A 479 -24.44 5.91 2.52
CA GLU A 479 -25.29 5.49 1.40
C GLU A 479 -26.71 5.15 1.87
N SER A 480 -26.86 4.48 3.02
CA SER A 480 -28.18 4.12 3.57
C SER A 480 -29.06 5.32 3.91
N LYS A 481 -28.45 6.45 4.33
CA LYS A 481 -29.15 7.71 4.65
C LYS A 481 -29.53 8.51 3.40
N ASN A 482 -28.82 8.31 2.30
CA ASN A 482 -28.98 9.06 1.06
C ASN A 482 -30.01 8.46 0.08
N LYS A 483 -30.66 7.34 0.42
CA LYS A 483 -31.60 6.56 -0.42
C LYS A 483 -32.81 7.33 -0.99
N LEU A 484 -33.03 8.60 -0.63
CA LEU A 484 -34.12 9.43 -1.14
C LEU A 484 -33.78 10.22 -2.41
N PHE A 485 -32.50 10.44 -2.75
CA PHE A 485 -32.08 11.13 -3.98
C PHE A 485 -30.65 10.72 -4.38
N SER A 486 -30.49 9.73 -5.27
CA SER A 486 -29.19 9.20 -5.72
C SER A 486 -28.62 10.04 -6.90
N SER A 487 -27.80 11.05 -6.61
CA SER A 487 -26.91 11.63 -7.61
C SER A 487 -25.52 11.00 -7.49
N LYS A 488 -24.84 10.76 -8.63
CA LYS A 488 -23.48 10.17 -8.67
C LYS A 488 -22.48 10.96 -7.81
N ASP A 489 -22.63 12.28 -7.72
CA ASP A 489 -21.76 13.16 -6.91
C ASP A 489 -21.79 12.82 -5.41
N LYS A 490 -22.95 12.39 -4.88
CA LYS A 490 -23.07 12.01 -3.46
C LYS A 490 -22.26 10.75 -3.15
N THR A 491 -22.26 9.78 -4.04
CA THR A 491 -21.50 8.52 -3.84
C THR A 491 -20.00 8.77 -3.91
N ILE A 492 -19.53 9.67 -4.77
CA ILE A 492 -18.13 10.10 -4.83
C ILE A 492 -17.71 10.74 -3.50
N ASN A 493 -18.53 11.67 -2.99
CA ASN A 493 -18.26 12.31 -1.70
C ASN A 493 -18.27 11.30 -0.54
N ASN A 494 -19.14 10.29 -0.57
CA ASN A 494 -19.13 9.23 0.45
C ASN A 494 -17.87 8.36 0.38
N TRP A 495 -17.33 8.09 -0.82
CA TRP A 495 -16.03 7.42 -0.96
C TRP A 495 -14.88 8.25 -0.41
N LEU A 496 -14.85 9.56 -0.69
CA LEU A 496 -13.83 10.45 -0.13
C LEU A 496 -13.92 10.50 1.41
N LYS A 497 -15.12 10.57 1.97
CA LYS A 497 -15.35 10.48 3.43
C LYS A 497 -14.84 9.16 4.01
N ALA A 498 -15.10 8.04 3.33
CA ALA A 498 -14.57 6.74 3.72
C ALA A 498 -13.03 6.71 3.70
N ASN A 499 -12.41 7.36 2.70
CA ASN A 499 -10.95 7.54 2.62
C ASN A 499 -10.39 8.33 3.80
N ILE A 500 -11.05 9.45 4.17
CA ILE A 500 -10.68 10.26 5.33
C ILE A 500 -10.69 9.41 6.61
N ILE A 501 -11.74 8.61 6.83
CA ILE A 501 -11.82 7.71 7.99
C ILE A 501 -10.71 6.64 7.94
N SER A 502 -10.49 6.01 6.79
CA SER A 502 -9.43 5.02 6.62
C SER A 502 -8.05 5.56 7.03
N ASN A 503 -7.72 6.77 6.56
CA ASN A 503 -6.44 7.40 6.87
C ASN A 503 -6.35 7.81 8.34
N GLN A 504 -7.42 8.32 8.94
CA GLN A 504 -7.43 8.67 10.36
C GLN A 504 -7.17 7.45 11.25
N TYR A 505 -7.86 6.34 11.00
CA TYR A 505 -7.65 5.11 11.77
C TYR A 505 -6.33 4.42 11.44
N SER A 506 -5.81 4.59 10.21
CA SER A 506 -4.44 4.20 9.89
C SER A 506 -3.43 4.99 10.72
N ILE A 507 -3.64 6.28 10.97
CA ILE A 507 -2.76 7.06 11.86
C ILE A 507 -2.86 6.51 13.29
N TYR A 508 -4.07 6.33 13.83
CA TYR A 508 -4.25 5.77 15.17
C TYR A 508 -3.64 4.39 15.35
N GLN A 509 -3.63 3.56 14.32
CA GLN A 509 -2.95 2.27 14.36
C GLN A 509 -1.49 2.42 14.79
N PHE A 510 -0.78 3.44 14.29
CA PHE A 510 0.63 3.64 14.58
C PHE A 510 0.89 4.62 15.72
N SER A 511 0.03 5.61 15.94
CA SER A 511 0.20 6.65 16.96
C SER A 511 -0.59 6.41 18.24
N GLY A 512 -1.54 5.47 18.24
CA GLY A 512 -2.58 5.35 19.27
C GLY A 512 -3.72 6.36 19.10
N TYR A 513 -4.83 6.14 19.79
CA TYR A 513 -6.03 6.99 19.72
C TYR A 513 -5.82 8.44 20.17
N ASN A 514 -4.79 8.72 20.98
CA ASN A 514 -4.46 10.10 21.36
C ASN A 514 -3.87 10.92 20.20
N GLY A 515 -3.47 10.27 19.11
CA GLY A 515 -2.98 10.93 17.89
C GLY A 515 -1.52 11.39 17.98
N TYR A 516 -0.77 10.90 18.98
CA TYR A 516 0.65 11.15 19.21
C TYR A 516 1.24 10.00 20.03
N LEU A 517 2.55 9.78 19.91
CA LEU A 517 3.29 8.81 20.73
C LEU A 517 3.74 9.44 22.06
N SER A 518 3.78 8.63 23.11
CA SER A 518 4.34 9.01 24.42
C SER A 518 5.06 7.84 25.08
N ASN A 519 6.12 8.15 25.83
CA ASN A 519 6.64 7.23 26.84
C ASN A 519 5.54 6.97 27.87
N GLY A 520 5.34 5.69 28.22
CA GLY A 520 4.32 5.27 29.18
C GLY A 520 2.91 5.12 28.61
N ASP A 521 2.73 5.20 27.29
CA ASP A 521 1.48 4.80 26.66
C ASP A 521 1.13 3.34 26.99
N THR A 522 -0.17 3.07 27.17
CA THR A 522 -0.70 1.77 27.56
C THR A 522 -1.86 1.38 26.66
N GLY A 523 -1.91 0.10 26.28
CA GLY A 523 -3.06 -0.46 25.57
C GLY A 523 -4.10 -1.04 26.52
N TYR A 524 -5.24 -1.44 25.96
CA TYR A 524 -6.39 -1.91 26.73
C TYR A 524 -6.09 -3.16 27.57
N GLU A 525 -5.14 -3.99 27.15
CA GLU A 525 -4.68 -5.15 27.92
C GLU A 525 -4.21 -4.79 29.34
N GLN A 526 -3.75 -3.56 29.56
CA GLN A 526 -3.34 -3.07 30.89
C GLN A 526 -4.54 -2.74 31.80
N PHE A 527 -5.76 -2.61 31.27
CA PHE A 527 -6.98 -2.43 32.07
C PHE A 527 -7.12 -3.54 33.13
N TRP A 528 -6.84 -4.78 32.73
CA TRP A 528 -6.96 -5.96 33.57
C TRP A 528 -5.94 -6.02 34.72
N GLN A 529 -4.88 -5.20 34.69
CA GLN A 529 -3.96 -5.06 35.83
C GLN A 529 -4.60 -4.35 37.02
N ASN A 530 -5.52 -3.42 36.73
CA ASN A 530 -6.19 -2.61 37.74
C ASN A 530 -7.57 -3.16 38.10
N TYR A 531 -7.99 -4.28 37.48
CA TYR A 531 -9.28 -4.92 37.76
C TYR A 531 -9.20 -5.68 39.09
N ASN A 532 -9.50 -4.94 40.15
CA ASN A 532 -9.18 -5.27 41.55
C ASN A 532 -10.26 -6.13 42.25
N GLU A 533 -11.06 -6.90 41.50
CA GLU A 533 -12.02 -7.82 42.12
C GLU A 533 -11.29 -9.06 42.65
N GLU A 534 -11.83 -9.67 43.72
CA GLU A 534 -11.27 -10.84 44.43
C GLU A 534 -11.09 -12.06 43.50
N THR A 535 -10.08 -12.04 42.64
CA THR A 535 -9.81 -13.07 41.63
C THR A 535 -8.89 -14.15 42.19
N ASN A 536 -9.31 -15.41 42.14
CA ASN A 536 -8.41 -16.49 42.57
C ASN A 536 -7.30 -16.75 41.53
N GLU A 537 -6.25 -17.50 41.90
CA GLU A 537 -5.09 -17.81 41.04
C GLU A 537 -5.50 -18.33 39.65
N LYS A 538 -6.52 -19.18 39.58
CA LYS A 538 -7.02 -19.74 38.33
C LYS A 538 -7.73 -18.71 37.45
N GLU A 539 -8.54 -17.83 38.04
CA GLU A 539 -9.17 -16.73 37.30
C GLU A 539 -8.14 -15.73 36.77
N PHE A 540 -7.10 -15.46 37.55
CA PHE A 540 -5.97 -14.65 37.12
C PHE A 540 -5.20 -15.30 35.95
N GLU A 541 -4.94 -16.60 36.01
CA GLU A 541 -4.37 -17.36 34.88
C GLU A 541 -5.27 -17.30 33.63
N ASP A 542 -6.58 -17.43 33.79
CA ASP A 542 -7.54 -17.32 32.68
C ASP A 542 -7.54 -15.91 32.05
N ILE A 543 -7.44 -14.85 32.86
CA ILE A 543 -7.30 -13.46 32.40
C ILE A 543 -6.00 -13.27 31.60
N VAL A 544 -4.88 -13.77 32.12
CA VAL A 544 -3.58 -13.75 31.41
C VAL A 544 -3.71 -14.45 30.06
N TRP A 545 -4.29 -15.66 30.04
CA TRP A 545 -4.47 -16.42 28.81
C TRP A 545 -5.42 -15.76 27.81
N ASN A 546 -6.44 -15.06 28.27
CA ASN A 546 -7.35 -14.30 27.40
C ASN A 546 -6.69 -13.03 26.84
N THR A 547 -5.84 -12.37 27.63
CA THR A 547 -5.08 -11.17 27.23
C THR A 547 -4.12 -11.47 26.07
N LEU A 548 -3.51 -12.66 26.09
CA LEU A 548 -2.55 -13.11 25.08
C LEU A 548 -3.19 -13.48 23.73
N LYS A 549 -4.49 -13.81 23.68
CA LYS A 549 -5.16 -14.26 22.45
C LYS A 549 -5.64 -13.10 21.58
N ASP A 550 -5.72 -13.36 20.27
CA ASP A 550 -6.56 -12.56 19.36
C ASP A 550 -8.05 -12.70 19.69
N ASN A 551 -8.88 -11.68 19.37
CA ASN A 551 -10.32 -11.57 19.66
C ASN A 551 -10.70 -11.27 21.14
N SER A 552 -9.93 -10.44 21.86
CA SER A 552 -10.23 -10.10 23.25
C SER A 552 -11.32 -9.02 23.43
N TYR A 553 -11.84 -8.41 22.36
CA TYR A 553 -12.79 -7.29 22.42
C TYR A 553 -14.26 -7.73 22.51
N SER A 554 -15.08 -6.94 23.22
CA SER A 554 -16.51 -7.18 23.39
C SER A 554 -17.29 -7.19 22.08
N ASN A 555 -18.30 -8.06 21.97
CA ASN A 555 -19.22 -8.13 20.83
C ASN A 555 -20.29 -7.02 20.84
N ASP A 556 -20.38 -6.22 21.91
CA ASP A 556 -21.45 -5.22 22.08
C ASP A 556 -21.15 -3.86 21.43
N VAL A 557 -19.92 -3.66 20.92
CA VAL A 557 -19.47 -2.41 20.27
C VAL A 557 -19.17 -2.66 18.79
N SER A 558 -19.76 -1.87 17.89
CA SER A 558 -19.47 -1.92 16.46
C SER A 558 -18.43 -0.87 16.03
N LEU A 559 -17.85 -1.01 14.84
CA LEU A 559 -16.92 -0.02 14.28
C LEU A 559 -17.58 1.36 14.12
N LEU A 560 -18.88 1.39 13.79
CA LEU A 560 -19.66 2.62 13.71
C LEU A 560 -19.82 3.30 15.08
N ASP A 561 -19.95 2.53 16.16
CA ASP A 561 -19.99 3.10 17.51
C ASP A 561 -18.67 3.78 17.84
N VAL A 562 -17.54 3.14 17.54
CA VAL A 562 -16.20 3.71 17.73
C VAL A 562 -16.04 5.03 16.95
N ILE A 563 -16.50 5.09 15.70
CA ILE A 563 -16.53 6.35 14.92
C ILE A 563 -17.40 7.40 15.60
N ALA A 564 -18.56 7.01 16.14
CA ALA A 564 -19.49 7.94 16.80
C ALA A 564 -18.93 8.50 18.12
N PHE A 565 -18.00 7.77 18.77
CA PHE A 565 -17.34 8.21 20.01
C PHE A 565 -16.15 9.14 19.77
N ASP A 566 -15.57 9.18 18.56
CA ASP A 566 -14.42 10.02 18.28
C ASP A 566 -14.85 11.49 18.03
N PRO A 567 -14.56 12.43 18.95
CA PRO A 567 -15.00 13.82 18.81
C PRO A 567 -14.29 14.58 17.68
N ARG A 568 -13.25 13.98 17.07
CA ARG A 568 -12.58 14.54 15.89
C ARG A 568 -13.34 14.24 14.60
N ILE A 569 -14.39 13.41 14.64
CA ILE A 569 -15.26 13.11 13.51
C ILE A 569 -16.66 13.67 13.83
N ASP A 570 -16.96 14.89 13.38
CA ASP A 570 -18.27 15.48 13.64
C ASP A 570 -19.31 14.97 12.63
N LEU A 571 -20.01 13.90 13.00
CA LEU A 571 -21.14 13.31 12.27
C LEU A 571 -22.36 13.12 13.19
N GLN A 572 -23.20 14.15 13.32
CA GLN A 572 -24.31 14.20 14.27
C GLN A 572 -25.40 13.15 14.00
N SER A 573 -25.54 12.72 12.75
CA SER A 573 -26.51 11.69 12.36
C SER A 573 -26.13 10.30 12.87
N LEU A 574 -24.85 10.04 13.11
CA LEU A 574 -24.36 8.80 13.68
C LEU A 574 -24.45 8.89 15.20
N LYS A 575 -25.17 7.96 15.83
CA LYS A 575 -25.32 7.88 17.29
C LYS A 575 -24.85 6.51 17.75
N PRO A 576 -24.06 6.45 18.83
CA PRO A 576 -23.65 5.18 19.39
C PRO A 576 -24.83 4.41 19.97
N ASN A 577 -24.68 3.10 20.10
CA ASN A 577 -25.65 2.26 20.79
C ASN A 577 -25.75 2.63 22.28
N ASN A 578 -26.94 3.05 22.72
CA ASN A 578 -27.21 3.48 24.10
C ASN A 578 -27.13 2.35 25.15
N GLN A 579 -26.95 1.09 24.72
CA GLN A 579 -26.81 -0.07 25.61
C GLN A 579 -25.36 -0.44 25.92
N ILE A 580 -24.38 0.29 25.38
CA ILE A 580 -22.95 0.01 25.62
C ILE A 580 -22.61 0.32 27.08
N ASP A 581 -22.04 -0.68 27.77
CA ASP A 581 -21.49 -0.56 29.11
C ASP A 581 -20.08 0.04 29.05
N PHE A 582 -19.96 1.33 29.40
CA PHE A 582 -18.69 2.06 29.32
C PHE A 582 -17.70 1.73 30.42
N GLU A 583 -18.16 1.17 31.55
CA GLU A 583 -17.25 0.68 32.59
C GLU A 583 -16.47 -0.54 32.07
N LYS A 584 -17.09 -1.34 31.18
CA LYS A 584 -16.44 -2.49 30.53
C LYS A 584 -15.71 -2.15 29.24
N ASN A 585 -16.01 -1.00 28.62
CA ASN A 585 -15.42 -0.58 27.35
C ASN A 585 -14.75 0.82 27.43
N PRO A 586 -13.90 1.10 28.45
CA PRO A 586 -13.32 2.42 28.65
C PRO A 586 -12.37 2.86 27.52
N GLN A 587 -11.83 1.92 26.74
CA GLN A 587 -10.88 2.17 25.66
C GLN A 587 -11.43 2.92 24.45
N TYR A 588 -12.76 3.05 24.33
CA TYR A 588 -13.40 3.75 23.19
C TYR A 588 -13.85 5.18 23.53
N ILE A 589 -13.69 5.61 24.78
CA ILE A 589 -14.09 6.96 25.22
C ILE A 589 -12.89 7.67 25.81
N PHE A 590 -12.69 8.93 25.41
CA PHE A 590 -11.69 9.77 26.04
C PHE A 590 -12.20 10.28 27.39
N ASN A 591 -11.31 10.32 28.38
CA ASN A 591 -11.58 10.87 29.67
C ASN A 591 -11.66 12.40 29.57
N LYS A 592 -12.85 12.96 29.85
CA LYS A 592 -13.12 14.40 29.70
C LYS A 592 -12.33 15.28 30.68
N GLU A 593 -11.94 14.74 31.84
CA GLU A 593 -11.17 15.48 32.83
C GLU A 593 -9.70 15.58 32.42
N SER A 594 -9.11 14.47 31.98
CA SER A 594 -7.72 14.42 31.52
C SER A 594 -7.56 14.97 30.09
N GLY A 595 -8.61 14.90 29.27
CA GLY A 595 -8.62 15.30 27.86
C GLY A 595 -7.92 14.29 26.95
N LYS A 596 -7.83 13.01 27.33
CA LYS A 596 -7.18 11.95 26.53
C LYS A 596 -7.88 10.61 26.70
N TYR A 597 -7.60 9.68 25.80
CA TYR A 597 -7.87 8.26 26.03
C TYR A 597 -6.87 7.71 27.03
N ASP A 598 -7.37 7.00 28.03
CA ASP A 598 -6.54 6.33 29.05
C ASP A 598 -5.87 5.07 28.48
N TYR A 599 -6.45 4.48 27.43
CA TYR A 599 -5.89 3.38 26.65
C TYR A 599 -5.66 3.83 25.21
N SER A 600 -4.41 4.12 24.89
CA SER A 600 -3.97 4.59 23.58
C SER A 600 -2.56 4.06 23.35
N TYR A 601 -2.44 3.07 22.48
CA TYR A 601 -1.17 2.43 22.19
C TYR A 601 -1.02 2.25 20.68
N GLY A 602 -0.07 2.97 20.10
CA GLY A 602 0.29 2.84 18.70
C GLY A 602 1.42 1.85 18.48
N ILE A 603 1.42 1.17 17.33
CA ILE A 603 2.55 0.31 16.89
C ILE A 603 3.89 1.07 16.92
N GLY A 604 3.85 2.39 16.68
CA GLY A 604 5.01 3.25 16.72
C GLY A 604 5.67 3.34 18.10
N ASN A 605 5.00 3.00 19.21
CA ASN A 605 5.66 2.90 20.51
C ASN A 605 6.65 1.73 20.60
N LEU A 606 6.52 0.73 19.72
CA LEU A 606 7.34 -0.49 19.72
C LEU A 606 8.43 -0.50 18.67
N PHE A 607 8.19 0.09 17.51
CA PHE A 607 9.12 0.00 16.37
C PHE A 607 9.63 1.38 16.01
N LYS A 608 10.94 1.48 15.82
CA LYS A 608 11.59 2.75 15.46
C LYS A 608 11.20 3.19 14.05
N GLU A 609 10.95 4.50 13.88
CA GLU A 609 10.66 5.09 12.57
C GLU A 609 11.84 4.93 11.62
N MET A 610 11.53 4.72 10.35
CA MET A 610 12.47 4.77 9.24
C MET A 610 12.16 5.91 8.29
N THR A 611 13.19 6.35 7.58
CA THR A 611 13.15 7.47 6.65
C THR A 611 13.98 7.19 5.39
N VAL A 612 13.52 7.75 4.27
CA VAL A 612 14.25 7.80 3.00
C VAL A 612 15.13 9.06 2.87
N ILE A 613 15.06 9.97 3.84
CA ILE A 613 15.97 11.14 3.93
C ILE A 613 17.22 10.67 4.69
N THR A 614 18.13 10.02 3.98
CA THR A 614 19.33 9.47 4.59
C THR A 614 20.50 9.34 3.62
N ASP A 615 21.70 9.66 4.11
CA ASP A 615 22.98 9.47 3.41
C ASP A 615 23.69 8.18 3.85
N THR A 616 22.95 7.28 4.51
CA THR A 616 23.39 5.95 4.87
C THR A 616 22.30 4.90 4.63
N SER A 617 22.68 3.66 4.36
CA SER A 617 21.79 2.50 4.36
C SER A 617 22.24 1.50 5.42
N LEU A 618 21.29 0.78 6.00
CA LEU A 618 21.54 -0.22 7.04
C LEU A 618 21.63 -1.62 6.44
N ASP A 619 22.71 -2.35 6.74
CA ASP A 619 22.77 -3.79 6.52
C ASP A 619 22.16 -4.52 7.73
N GLU A 620 20.95 -5.03 7.56
CA GLU A 620 20.14 -5.67 8.61
C GLU A 620 20.76 -6.97 9.17
N ASN A 621 21.70 -7.58 8.44
CA ASN A 621 22.36 -8.79 8.91
C ASN A 621 23.53 -8.49 9.85
N SER A 622 24.21 -7.34 9.65
CA SER A 622 25.40 -6.95 10.39
C SER A 622 25.22 -5.72 11.28
N TRP A 623 24.10 -4.99 11.12
CA TRP A 623 23.82 -3.69 11.71
C TRP A 623 24.83 -2.60 11.35
N ASN A 624 25.62 -2.81 10.31
CA ASN A 624 26.56 -1.81 9.82
C ASN A 624 25.86 -0.84 8.87
N GLU A 625 26.23 0.43 8.95
CA GLU A 625 25.80 1.44 7.98
C GLU A 625 26.79 1.53 6.82
N GLN A 626 26.27 1.70 5.62
CA GLN A 626 27.04 2.02 4.41
C GLN A 626 26.63 3.40 3.90
N LYS A 627 27.58 4.21 3.42
CA LYS A 627 27.27 5.51 2.85
C LYS A 627 26.51 5.35 1.54
N VAL A 628 25.45 6.11 1.36
CA VAL A 628 24.67 6.19 0.11
C VAL A 628 24.44 7.65 -0.26
N ASP A 629 24.25 7.92 -1.54
CA ASP A 629 23.97 9.28 -2.00
C ASP A 629 22.51 9.64 -1.74
N PHE A 630 22.30 10.84 -1.18
CA PHE A 630 20.98 11.46 -1.04
C PHE A 630 20.97 12.80 -1.77
N ASP A 631 20.17 12.86 -2.83
CA ASP A 631 20.10 14.02 -3.72
C ASP A 631 19.00 14.97 -3.29
N GLU A 632 17.75 14.51 -3.36
CA GLU A 632 16.59 15.32 -3.04
C GLU A 632 15.35 14.48 -2.70
N LEU A 633 14.41 15.15 -2.04
CA LEU A 633 13.06 14.68 -1.87
C LEU A 633 12.11 15.87 -1.92
N THR A 634 11.06 15.78 -2.74
CA THR A 634 9.88 16.64 -2.69
C THR A 634 8.65 15.77 -2.41
N THR A 635 7.78 16.22 -1.52
CA THR A 635 6.49 15.58 -1.24
C THR A 635 5.41 16.64 -1.08
N ASN A 636 4.25 16.42 -1.72
CA ASN A 636 3.03 17.18 -1.47
C ASN A 636 2.11 16.44 -0.49
N PHE A 637 2.64 15.39 0.15
CA PHE A 637 1.93 14.48 1.03
C PHE A 637 0.75 13.79 0.34
N SER A 638 0.82 13.60 -0.98
CA SER A 638 -0.28 13.00 -1.72
C SER A 638 -0.53 11.56 -1.28
N THR A 639 -1.77 11.24 -0.93
CA THR A 639 -2.20 9.86 -0.62
C THR A 639 -2.60 9.07 -1.88
N GLY A 640 -2.38 9.65 -3.08
CA GLY A 640 -2.79 9.06 -4.35
C GLY A 640 -4.30 9.00 -4.55
N VAL A 641 -5.05 9.88 -3.88
CA VAL A 641 -6.52 9.97 -3.93
C VAL A 641 -6.93 11.45 -3.93
N GLY A 642 -8.00 11.79 -4.63
CA GLY A 642 -8.64 13.10 -4.50
C GLY A 642 -9.94 13.23 -5.29
N THR A 643 -10.66 14.32 -5.07
CA THR A 643 -11.79 14.79 -5.89
C THR A 643 -11.47 16.06 -6.68
N GLN A 644 -10.22 16.50 -6.57
CA GLN A 644 -9.62 17.57 -7.34
C GLN A 644 -8.16 17.21 -7.65
N PHE A 645 -7.60 17.87 -8.66
CA PHE A 645 -6.19 17.76 -9.01
C PHE A 645 -5.62 19.14 -9.28
N VAL A 646 -4.63 19.55 -8.49
CA VAL A 646 -3.94 20.84 -8.66
C VAL A 646 -2.53 20.60 -9.16
N SER A 647 -2.14 21.27 -10.24
CA SER A 647 -0.77 21.25 -10.75
C SER A 647 -0.17 22.65 -10.61
N ARG A 648 1.04 22.71 -10.06
CA ARG A 648 1.80 23.94 -9.87
C ARG A 648 3.22 23.77 -10.37
N ASN A 649 3.73 24.89 -10.83
CA ASN A 649 5.06 25.08 -11.35
C ASN A 649 6.04 25.40 -10.21
N GLU A 650 7.33 25.51 -10.47
CA GLU A 650 8.35 25.69 -9.42
C GLU A 650 8.20 27.03 -8.68
N GLU A 651 7.76 28.10 -9.36
CA GLU A 651 7.44 29.37 -8.70
C GLU A 651 6.13 29.34 -7.89
N GLY A 652 5.44 28.20 -7.82
CA GLY A 652 4.20 28.02 -7.08
C GLY A 652 2.96 28.60 -7.77
N GLN A 653 3.06 28.97 -9.04
CA GLN A 653 1.93 29.39 -9.85
C GLN A 653 1.09 28.18 -10.26
N ILE A 654 -0.23 28.36 -10.29
CA ILE A 654 -1.15 27.32 -10.77
C ILE A 654 -0.93 27.14 -12.27
N GLU A 655 -0.60 25.92 -12.68
CA GLU A 655 -0.58 25.54 -14.09
C GLU A 655 -1.94 25.02 -14.55
N SER A 656 -2.60 24.25 -13.69
CA SER A 656 -3.94 23.74 -13.94
C SER A 656 -4.59 23.35 -12.61
N SER A 657 -5.90 23.49 -12.52
CA SER A 657 -6.68 23.07 -11.35
C SER A 657 -8.00 22.49 -11.83
N PHE A 658 -8.20 21.22 -11.55
CA PHE A 658 -9.40 20.48 -11.92
C PHE A 658 -10.22 20.19 -10.68
N LYS A 659 -11.48 20.60 -10.69
CA LYS A 659 -12.45 20.34 -9.61
C LYS A 659 -13.41 19.23 -10.05
N ASN A 660 -14.11 18.61 -9.11
CA ASN A 660 -15.05 17.50 -9.40
C ASN A 660 -14.40 16.39 -10.27
N TYR A 661 -13.12 16.16 -10.05
CA TYR A 661 -12.29 15.18 -10.74
C TYR A 661 -11.95 14.08 -9.73
N PRO A 662 -12.78 13.05 -9.56
CA PRO A 662 -12.48 11.96 -8.65
C PRO A 662 -11.40 11.06 -9.23
N TRP A 663 -10.42 10.70 -8.42
CA TRP A 663 -9.32 9.84 -8.85
C TRP A 663 -8.70 9.09 -7.68
N SER A 664 -8.18 7.90 -7.98
CA SER A 664 -7.24 7.17 -7.14
C SER A 664 -6.17 6.50 -8.01
N ASN A 665 -4.92 6.74 -7.70
CA ASN A 665 -3.78 6.10 -8.33
C ASN A 665 -2.59 6.09 -7.36
N ALA A 666 -2.26 4.91 -6.83
CA ALA A 666 -1.16 4.74 -5.87
C ALA A 666 0.21 5.14 -6.44
N ARG A 667 0.38 5.11 -7.77
CA ARG A 667 1.61 5.58 -8.44
C ARG A 667 1.86 7.07 -8.23
N ILE A 668 0.82 7.85 -7.98
CA ILE A 668 0.90 9.31 -7.82
C ILE A 668 1.09 9.72 -6.35
N SER A 669 0.96 8.77 -5.42
CA SER A 669 1.26 8.97 -4.01
C SER A 669 2.72 9.41 -3.81
N ASP A 670 2.92 10.22 -2.77
CA ASP A 670 4.24 10.72 -2.37
C ASP A 670 4.81 9.93 -1.19
N VAL A 671 6.02 10.31 -0.78
CA VAL A 671 6.57 9.93 0.52
C VAL A 671 5.71 10.54 1.61
N ALA A 672 5.18 9.71 2.50
CA ALA A 672 4.35 10.15 3.61
C ALA A 672 5.19 10.80 4.72
N PRO A 673 4.58 11.63 5.60
CA PRO A 673 5.25 12.13 6.80
C PRO A 673 5.80 11.00 7.66
N THR A 674 7.02 11.16 8.18
CA THR A 674 7.64 10.17 9.07
C THR A 674 6.96 10.16 10.43
N PHE A 675 6.63 11.35 10.94
CA PHE A 675 5.97 11.54 12.23
C PHE A 675 4.49 11.88 12.03
N GLN A 676 3.60 11.06 12.57
CA GLN A 676 2.15 11.21 12.48
C GLN A 676 1.52 11.03 13.89
N TRP A 677 1.30 12.08 14.70
CA TRP A 677 1.86 13.42 14.53
C TRP A 677 2.66 13.86 15.75
N ASP A 678 3.86 14.37 15.48
CA ASP A 678 4.72 15.00 16.48
C ASP A 678 4.48 16.52 16.46
N PHE A 679 3.28 16.91 16.92
CA PHE A 679 2.83 18.29 17.08
C PHE A 679 2.65 18.66 18.56
N SER A 680 3.37 19.68 19.04
CA SER A 680 3.37 20.07 20.47
C SER A 680 3.43 21.59 20.63
N LYS A 681 3.08 22.05 21.83
CA LYS A 681 3.27 23.42 22.30
C LYS A 681 4.45 23.45 23.27
N ASP A 682 5.20 24.55 23.29
CA ASP A 682 6.37 24.71 24.18
C ASP A 682 6.02 25.02 25.63
N THR A 683 4.80 25.51 25.88
CA THR A 683 4.36 25.95 27.20
C THR A 683 3.07 25.25 27.61
N VAL A 684 2.96 25.02 28.91
CA VAL A 684 1.73 24.50 29.53
C VAL A 684 0.58 25.49 29.36
N SER A 685 -0.61 24.95 29.12
CA SER A 685 -1.88 25.68 29.06
C SER A 685 -3.06 24.83 29.55
N GLN A 686 -4.22 25.47 29.69
CA GLN A 686 -5.45 24.80 30.13
C GLN A 686 -5.90 23.69 29.14
N ASN A 687 -5.66 23.89 27.85
CA ASN A 687 -5.99 22.93 26.79
C ASN A 687 -4.82 22.01 26.37
N SER A 688 -3.78 21.93 27.21
CA SER A 688 -2.62 21.06 26.95
C SER A 688 -2.50 19.92 27.96
N ILE A 689 -1.86 18.84 27.53
CA ILE A 689 -1.49 17.66 28.31
C ILE A 689 0.02 17.54 28.30
N LYS A 690 0.61 17.37 29.48
CA LYS A 690 2.03 17.08 29.61
C LYS A 690 2.30 15.64 29.16
N THR A 691 3.21 15.49 28.22
CA THR A 691 3.63 14.22 27.62
C THR A 691 5.15 14.10 27.75
N LEU A 692 5.65 12.88 27.92
CA LEU A 692 7.09 12.61 27.96
C LEU A 692 7.45 11.83 26.69
N THR A 693 8.38 12.36 25.91
CA THR A 693 8.92 11.68 24.73
C THR A 693 10.43 11.56 24.87
N ASN A 694 11.09 10.98 23.87
CA ASN A 694 12.56 10.98 23.84
C ASN A 694 13.11 12.42 23.71
N ASP A 695 12.34 13.37 23.17
CA ASP A 695 12.73 14.78 23.07
C ASP A 695 12.53 15.56 24.38
N GLY A 696 12.03 14.89 25.44
CA GLY A 696 11.82 15.46 26.76
C GLY A 696 10.34 15.72 27.04
N ILE A 697 10.06 16.78 27.79
CA ILE A 697 8.69 17.14 28.17
C ILE A 697 8.08 17.98 27.04
N GLU A 698 6.93 17.55 26.56
CA GLU A 698 6.14 18.24 25.54
C GLU A 698 4.71 18.46 26.01
N TYR A 699 4.02 19.44 25.41
CA TYR A 699 2.63 19.74 25.73
C TYR A 699 1.74 19.51 24.51
N ARG A 700 0.99 18.40 24.52
CA ARG A 700 0.08 18.02 23.42
C ARG A 700 -1.32 18.58 23.66
N SER A 701 -2.09 18.84 22.60
CA SER A 701 -3.45 19.36 22.76
C SER A 701 -4.41 18.31 23.34
N LYS A 702 -5.26 18.75 24.27
CA LYS A 702 -6.37 17.96 24.82
C LYS A 702 -7.39 17.62 23.72
N ILE A 703 -7.97 16.43 23.84
CA ILE A 703 -9.19 16.03 23.17
C ILE A 703 -10.37 16.63 23.95
N THR A 704 -11.28 17.26 23.21
CA THR A 704 -12.51 17.88 23.74
C THR A 704 -13.70 17.42 22.93
N ASP A 705 -14.93 17.75 23.38
CA ASP A 705 -16.14 17.50 22.60
C ASP A 705 -16.14 18.23 21.23
N ASN A 706 -15.29 19.26 21.04
CA ASN A 706 -15.11 19.97 19.78
C ASN A 706 -14.02 19.35 18.88
N GLY A 707 -13.36 18.28 19.33
CA GLY A 707 -12.23 17.62 18.69
C GLY A 707 -10.89 17.95 19.37
N GLN A 708 -9.80 17.84 18.60
CA GLN A 708 -8.43 18.00 19.08
C GLN A 708 -7.63 18.82 18.09
N LEU A 709 -6.93 19.85 18.57
CA LEU A 709 -5.96 20.59 17.74
C LEU A 709 -4.81 19.65 17.37
N ASN A 710 -4.78 19.17 16.14
CA ASN A 710 -3.78 18.24 15.62
C ASN A 710 -3.70 18.35 14.09
N VAL A 711 -2.80 17.60 13.46
CA VAL A 711 -2.66 17.52 12.01
C VAL A 711 -3.64 16.49 11.43
N TYR A 712 -4.19 16.80 10.26
CA TYR A 712 -5.17 16.00 9.52
C TYR A 712 -4.87 16.06 8.02
N TYR A 713 -5.21 15.02 7.26
CA TYR A 713 -5.18 15.09 5.79
C TYR A 713 -6.34 15.93 5.28
N ASP A 714 -6.06 16.91 4.42
CA ASP A 714 -7.07 17.84 3.89
C ASP A 714 -7.21 17.68 2.38
N TYR A 715 -8.33 17.12 1.94
CA TYR A 715 -8.64 16.87 0.54
C TYR A 715 -9.29 18.08 -0.15
N TYR A 716 -9.51 19.18 0.57
CA TYR A 716 -10.28 20.34 0.09
C TYR A 716 -9.42 21.59 -0.12
N ASP A 717 -8.42 21.84 0.74
CA ASP A 717 -7.47 22.95 0.58
C ASP A 717 -6.11 22.46 0.05
N VAL A 718 -6.07 22.17 -1.25
CA VAL A 718 -4.95 21.46 -1.90
C VAL A 718 -3.92 22.43 -2.49
N TYR A 719 -2.64 22.17 -2.22
CA TYR A 719 -1.53 22.87 -2.89
C TYR A 719 -1.22 22.25 -4.25
N LYS A 720 -0.94 20.94 -4.29
CA LYS A 720 -0.62 20.16 -5.50
C LYS A 720 -1.14 18.72 -5.35
N LYS A 721 -1.45 18.05 -6.46
CA LYS A 721 -2.11 16.74 -6.53
C LYS A 721 -3.51 16.78 -5.89
N GLY A 722 -3.83 15.90 -4.94
CA GLY A 722 -5.20 15.65 -4.46
C GLY A 722 -5.50 16.00 -3.01
N ASN A 723 -4.48 16.31 -2.20
CA ASN A 723 -4.63 16.64 -0.79
C ASN A 723 -3.46 17.50 -0.29
N SER A 724 -3.61 18.08 0.89
CA SER A 724 -2.54 18.66 1.71
C SER A 724 -2.62 18.09 3.13
N LEU A 725 -1.84 18.64 4.05
CA LEU A 725 -2.06 18.51 5.49
C LEU A 725 -2.65 19.81 6.04
N SER A 726 -3.37 19.70 7.16
CA SER A 726 -3.96 20.82 7.90
C SER A 726 -3.91 20.60 9.40
N ILE A 727 -3.45 21.60 10.15
CA ILE A 727 -3.64 21.66 11.60
C ILE A 727 -4.99 22.31 11.88
N GLY A 728 -5.85 21.59 12.59
CA GLY A 728 -7.23 22.00 12.90
C GLY A 728 -7.83 21.17 14.03
N ASN A 729 -9.15 21.23 14.25
CA ASN A 729 -9.83 20.53 15.36
C ASN A 729 -10.61 19.28 14.94
N GLY A 730 -10.15 18.56 13.91
CA GLY A 730 -10.82 17.38 13.34
C GLY A 730 -11.70 17.71 12.14
N TYR A 731 -12.53 16.76 11.70
CA TYR A 731 -13.34 16.86 10.48
C TYR A 731 -14.80 17.23 10.75
N ASP A 732 -15.41 18.01 9.85
CA ASP A 732 -16.83 18.35 9.83
C ASP A 732 -17.55 17.56 8.72
N PHE A 733 -18.16 16.42 9.08
CA PHE A 733 -18.90 15.56 8.15
C PHE A 733 -20.36 16.01 7.95
N ASN A 734 -20.88 16.90 8.81
CA ASN A 734 -22.25 17.37 8.77
C ASN A 734 -22.46 18.50 7.76
N LYS A 735 -21.73 19.61 7.92
CA LYS A 735 -21.97 20.84 7.15
C LYS A 735 -21.04 20.94 5.95
N ASN A 736 -19.82 20.44 6.07
CA ASN A 736 -18.74 20.70 5.13
C ASN A 736 -18.14 19.44 4.53
N GLU A 737 -18.92 18.36 4.46
CA GLU A 737 -18.61 17.13 3.72
C GLU A 737 -17.30 16.41 4.09
N GLY A 738 -16.69 16.71 5.24
CA GLY A 738 -15.43 16.11 5.69
C GLY A 738 -14.23 17.07 5.68
N LYS A 739 -14.44 18.38 5.49
CA LYS A 739 -13.37 19.39 5.64
C LYS A 739 -12.80 19.41 7.05
N VAL A 740 -11.52 19.71 7.16
CA VAL A 740 -10.86 19.99 8.45
C VAL A 740 -11.42 21.30 9.03
N LYS A 741 -11.89 21.25 10.27
CA LYS A 741 -12.37 22.40 11.06
C LYS A 741 -11.22 23.33 11.41
N GLU A 742 -11.50 24.63 11.50
CA GLU A 742 -10.55 25.59 12.08
C GLU A 742 -10.08 25.12 13.45
N GLY A 743 -8.78 25.27 13.70
CA GLY A 743 -8.17 24.94 14.97
C GLY A 743 -8.45 26.01 16.01
N ILE A 744 -8.59 25.62 17.28
CA ILE A 744 -8.64 26.54 18.42
C ILE A 744 -7.21 26.70 18.93
N TRP A 745 -6.58 27.82 18.60
CA TRP A 745 -5.19 28.10 18.95
C TRP A 745 -5.13 29.01 20.16
N GLU A 746 -4.19 28.75 21.06
CA GLU A 746 -3.89 29.62 22.19
C GLU A 746 -2.61 30.39 21.88
N GLN A 747 -2.35 31.45 22.65
CA GLN A 747 -1.07 32.15 22.58
C GLN A 747 0.09 31.20 22.93
N GLY A 748 1.14 31.21 22.11
CA GLY A 748 2.36 30.46 22.36
C GLY A 748 3.08 29.99 21.09
N THR A 749 4.18 29.29 21.31
CA THR A 749 4.99 28.65 20.25
C THR A 749 4.62 27.19 20.13
N TYR A 750 4.34 26.77 18.90
CA TYR A 750 4.04 25.40 18.53
C TYR A 750 5.16 24.84 17.67
N LYS A 751 5.43 23.54 17.86
CA LYS A 751 6.44 22.78 17.14
C LYS A 751 5.75 21.63 16.40
N LEU A 752 6.17 21.42 15.16
CA LEU A 752 5.75 20.27 14.36
C LEU A 752 7.00 19.61 13.77
N ASN A 753 7.40 18.45 14.27
CA ASN A 753 8.29 17.57 13.53
C ASN A 753 7.47 16.78 12.51
N LEU A 754 7.86 16.82 11.24
CA LEU A 754 7.08 16.19 10.17
C LEU A 754 7.87 15.11 9.42
N MET A 755 9.12 15.44 9.07
CA MET A 755 10.00 14.56 8.31
C MET A 755 11.15 14.09 9.19
N GLY A 756 11.36 12.78 9.25
CA GLY A 756 12.52 12.19 9.90
C GLY A 756 13.70 12.14 8.95
N ALA A 757 14.91 12.19 9.49
CA ALA A 757 16.15 12.16 8.74
C ALA A 757 17.20 11.30 9.45
N ASN A 758 18.18 10.86 8.68
CA ASN A 758 19.42 10.28 9.17
C ASN A 758 20.54 10.75 8.25
N LEU A 759 20.94 12.02 8.42
CA LEU A 759 21.96 12.69 7.61
C LEU A 759 23.18 13.04 8.46
N GLN A 760 24.35 12.57 8.02
CA GLN A 760 25.66 12.94 8.54
C GLN A 760 26.19 14.23 7.92
N GLU A 761 25.59 14.67 6.81
CA GLU A 761 25.89 15.92 6.13
C GLU A 761 24.76 16.95 6.33
N ASN A 762 25.06 18.23 6.13
CA ASN A 762 24.10 19.33 6.28
C ASN A 762 24.04 20.28 5.07
N ASN A 763 24.65 19.90 3.94
CA ASN A 763 24.66 20.73 2.75
C ASN A 763 23.35 20.65 1.95
N TYR A 764 22.26 21.06 2.58
CA TYR A 764 20.92 20.95 2.03
C TYR A 764 20.14 22.27 2.12
N ASP A 765 19.38 22.57 1.07
CA ASP A 765 18.31 23.56 1.11
C ASP A 765 17.00 22.86 1.50
N ILE A 766 16.30 23.43 2.48
CA ILE A 766 15.03 22.89 3.01
C ILE A 766 13.94 23.91 2.74
N SER A 767 12.77 23.45 2.30
CA SER A 767 11.60 24.31 2.17
C SER A 767 10.29 23.63 2.54
N PHE A 768 9.35 24.45 2.99
CA PHE A 768 7.95 24.08 3.18
C PHE A 768 7.06 25.08 2.44
N VAL A 769 5.91 24.63 1.97
CA VAL A 769 4.85 25.52 1.49
C VAL A 769 3.67 25.43 2.44
N VAL A 770 3.31 26.57 3.05
CA VAL A 770 2.29 26.65 4.10
C VAL A 770 1.26 27.72 3.77
N LYS A 771 0.10 27.64 4.40
CA LYS A 771 -0.96 28.64 4.31
C LYS A 771 -1.68 28.72 5.64
N SER A 772 -2.15 29.91 6.01
CA SER A 772 -2.95 30.09 7.22
C SER A 772 -4.20 30.91 6.89
N SER A 773 -5.32 30.56 7.51
CA SER A 773 -6.58 31.32 7.38
C SER A 773 -6.69 32.48 8.39
N ASP A 774 -5.65 32.71 9.17
CA ASP A 774 -5.60 33.80 10.15
C ASP A 774 -5.42 35.18 9.50
N THR A 775 -5.64 36.25 10.27
CA THR A 775 -5.55 37.64 9.81
C THR A 775 -4.22 38.33 10.11
N ASN A 776 -3.24 37.62 10.65
CA ASN A 776 -2.01 38.14 11.26
C ASN A 776 -0.74 37.55 10.63
N ASN A 777 -0.88 36.96 9.45
CA ASN A 777 0.21 36.43 8.64
C ASN A 777 1.07 35.39 9.38
N ILE A 778 0.45 34.48 10.15
CA ILE A 778 1.20 33.41 10.87
C ILE A 778 2.02 32.55 9.89
N ALA A 779 1.50 32.30 8.68
CA ALA A 779 2.22 31.60 7.63
C ALA A 779 3.55 32.28 7.24
N GLU A 780 3.60 33.61 7.18
CA GLU A 780 4.81 34.38 6.84
C GLU A 780 5.83 34.45 7.99
N GLN A 781 5.37 34.24 9.23
CA GLN A 781 6.21 34.27 10.43
C GLN A 781 6.73 32.89 10.83
N THR A 782 6.17 31.83 10.26
CA THR A 782 6.56 30.44 10.52
C THR A 782 8.02 30.21 10.08
N LYS A 783 8.75 29.42 10.87
CA LYS A 783 10.16 29.11 10.62
C LYS A 783 10.40 27.62 10.50
N ILE A 784 11.47 27.24 9.81
CA ILE A 784 11.93 25.86 9.75
C ILE A 784 12.75 25.56 11.00
N MET A 785 12.48 24.41 11.62
CA MET A 785 13.27 23.88 12.72
C MET A 785 13.84 22.51 12.38
N VAL A 786 15.01 22.23 12.96
CA VAL A 786 15.71 20.95 12.85
C VAL A 786 16.09 20.45 14.23
N THR A 787 15.85 19.17 14.48
CA THR A 787 16.30 18.48 15.70
C THR A 787 17.44 17.54 15.35
N THR A 788 18.55 17.62 16.09
CA THR A 788 19.68 16.71 15.93
C THR A 788 19.45 15.38 16.62
N GLN A 789 20.30 14.40 16.34
CA GLN A 789 20.31 13.10 17.03
C GLN A 789 20.38 13.24 18.56
N ASN A 790 21.09 14.26 19.06
CA ASN A 790 21.26 14.52 20.49
C ASN A 790 20.05 15.22 21.14
N GLY A 791 19.06 15.64 20.35
CA GLY A 791 17.87 16.35 20.82
C GLY A 791 18.03 17.87 20.79
N ASP A 792 19.12 18.40 20.23
CA ASP A 792 19.29 19.84 20.09
C ASP A 792 18.34 20.36 19.00
N VAL A 793 17.47 21.30 19.36
CA VAL A 793 16.55 21.95 18.42
C VAL A 793 17.15 23.27 17.96
N LYS A 794 17.31 23.43 16.64
CA LYS A 794 17.73 24.67 15.99
C LYS A 794 16.62 25.20 15.11
N VAL A 795 16.25 26.45 15.31
CA VAL A 795 15.42 27.22 14.39
C VAL A 795 16.35 27.89 13.38
N LEU A 796 16.13 27.63 12.10
CA LEU A 796 16.95 28.16 11.00
C LEU A 796 16.49 29.55 10.57
N ASP A 797 17.40 30.34 10.02
CA ASP A 797 17.08 31.65 9.43
C ASP A 797 16.25 31.48 8.16
N SER A 798 14.93 31.51 8.36
CA SER A 798 13.95 31.17 7.34
C SER A 798 13.56 32.40 6.52
N LYS A 799 13.64 32.27 5.21
CA LYS A 799 13.17 33.26 4.23
C LYS A 799 11.78 32.86 3.74
N THR A 800 10.93 33.84 3.49
CA THR A 800 9.58 33.60 2.97
C THR A 800 9.37 34.21 1.59
N LYS A 801 8.54 33.56 0.78
CA LYS A 801 8.09 34.03 -0.53
C LYS A 801 6.61 33.73 -0.68
N GLU A 802 5.81 34.76 -0.91
CA GLU A 802 4.40 34.61 -1.25
C GLU A 802 4.23 33.92 -2.61
N LEU A 803 3.24 33.03 -2.69
CA LEU A 803 2.85 32.27 -3.86
C LEU A 803 1.35 32.51 -4.17
N ALA A 804 0.89 32.00 -5.31
CA ALA A 804 -0.53 32.09 -5.67
C ALA A 804 -1.45 31.40 -4.65
N ASP A 805 -2.68 31.92 -4.49
CA ASP A 805 -3.71 31.48 -3.54
C ASP A 805 -3.33 31.59 -2.05
N ASN A 806 -2.51 32.59 -1.71
CA ASN A 806 -2.06 32.90 -0.35
C ASN A 806 -1.23 31.78 0.29
N TRP A 807 -0.59 30.95 -0.52
CA TRP A 807 0.44 30.03 -0.05
C TRP A 807 1.75 30.79 0.15
N VAL A 808 2.54 30.38 1.12
CA VAL A 808 3.84 30.97 1.44
C VAL A 808 4.87 29.86 1.42
N ARG A 809 5.92 30.03 0.62
CA ARG A 809 7.10 29.18 0.68
C ARG A 809 8.02 29.71 1.76
N ILE A 810 8.41 28.85 2.69
CA ILE A 810 9.42 29.08 3.72
C ILE A 810 10.64 28.28 3.31
N SER A 811 11.84 28.87 3.35
CA SER A 811 13.07 28.20 2.94
C SER A 811 14.24 28.57 3.85
N ALA A 812 15.10 27.60 4.14
CA ALA A 812 16.29 27.77 4.97
C ALA A 812 17.41 26.84 4.50
N ASN A 813 18.65 27.16 4.87
CA ASN A 813 19.82 26.36 4.50
C ASN A 813 20.34 25.60 5.72
N ALA A 814 20.47 24.29 5.61
CA ALA A 814 20.90 23.43 6.71
C ALA A 814 22.40 23.59 7.07
N ASN A 815 23.21 24.30 6.27
CA ASN A 815 24.60 24.62 6.63
C ASN A 815 24.70 25.53 7.87
N GLU A 816 23.60 26.14 8.31
CA GLU A 816 23.53 26.86 9.59
C GLU A 816 23.67 25.94 10.81
N LEU A 817 23.51 24.62 10.62
CA LEU A 817 23.72 23.63 11.66
C LEU A 817 25.21 23.40 11.87
N GLU A 818 25.66 23.49 13.12
CA GLU A 818 27.04 23.25 13.48
C GLU A 818 27.27 21.80 13.89
N ASN A 819 28.49 21.29 13.65
CA ASN A 819 28.94 19.98 14.13
C ASN A 819 28.06 18.79 13.66
N ILE A 820 27.47 18.87 12.47
CA ILE A 820 26.77 17.73 11.86
C ILE A 820 27.80 16.73 11.33
N ASN A 821 27.70 15.48 11.77
CA ASN A 821 28.59 14.36 11.41
C ASN A 821 27.96 13.02 11.84
N ALA A 822 28.69 11.91 11.67
CA ALA A 822 28.25 10.56 12.03
C ALA A 822 27.74 10.38 13.48
N ASN A 823 28.20 11.20 14.43
CA ASN A 823 27.82 11.16 15.86
C ASN A 823 26.79 12.22 16.26
N ASN A 824 26.43 13.13 15.36
CA ASN A 824 25.44 14.17 15.61
C ASN A 824 24.73 14.50 14.29
N ARG A 825 23.71 13.70 13.99
CA ARG A 825 23.03 13.72 12.70
C ARG A 825 21.83 14.65 12.69
N ILE A 826 21.43 15.13 11.52
CA ILE A 826 20.09 15.70 11.32
C ILE A 826 19.08 14.58 11.51
N SER A 827 18.13 14.77 12.42
CA SER A 827 17.17 13.72 12.78
C SER A 827 15.72 14.06 12.50
N LYS A 828 15.28 15.28 12.77
CA LYS A 828 13.89 15.69 12.54
C LYS A 828 13.88 17.04 11.86
N ILE A 829 12.97 17.22 10.91
CA ILE A 829 12.78 18.47 10.16
C ILE A 829 11.31 18.85 10.25
N GLY A 830 11.08 20.12 10.55
CA GLY A 830 9.76 20.58 10.98
C GLY A 830 9.57 22.09 10.92
N LEU A 831 8.50 22.54 11.56
CA LEU A 831 8.07 23.93 11.61
C LEU A 831 7.93 24.43 13.05
N GLN A 832 8.38 25.66 13.29
CA GLN A 832 8.00 26.47 14.45
C GLN A 832 6.90 27.45 14.01
N ILE A 833 5.76 27.39 14.67
CA ILE A 833 4.58 28.21 14.41
C ILE A 833 4.29 29.05 15.66
N ASP A 834 4.44 30.37 15.55
CA ASP A 834 4.25 31.29 16.66
C ASP A 834 2.86 31.97 16.57
N ASN A 835 2.00 31.71 17.57
CA ASN A 835 0.76 32.46 17.76
C ASN A 835 0.96 33.52 18.83
N SER A 836 1.20 34.76 18.40
CA SER A 836 1.45 35.90 19.29
C SER A 836 0.18 36.53 19.87
N ILE A 837 -0.99 36.09 19.40
CA ILE A 837 -2.30 36.65 19.75
C ILE A 837 -2.95 35.72 20.78
N GLY A 838 -3.92 36.25 21.55
CA GLY A 838 -4.75 35.44 22.43
C GLY A 838 -5.51 34.34 21.68
N GLU A 839 -6.43 33.66 22.36
CA GLU A 839 -7.18 32.56 21.75
C GLU A 839 -7.88 32.99 20.45
N ASN A 840 -7.60 32.29 19.35
CA ASN A 840 -8.14 32.57 18.03
C ASN A 840 -8.35 31.28 17.22
N ASN A 841 -9.29 31.34 16.28
CA ASN A 841 -9.63 30.21 15.43
C ASN A 841 -9.07 30.41 14.03
N PHE A 842 -8.25 29.47 13.57
CA PHE A 842 -7.77 29.43 12.19
C PHE A 842 -7.28 28.03 11.82
N LYS A 843 -7.19 27.76 10.53
CA LYS A 843 -6.58 26.56 9.98
C LYS A 843 -5.19 26.87 9.45
N PHE A 844 -4.24 25.97 9.72
CA PHE A 844 -2.87 26.08 9.21
C PHE A 844 -2.57 24.88 8.29
N ASN A 845 -2.41 25.13 7.00
CA ASN A 845 -2.19 24.14 5.97
C ASN A 845 -0.70 23.99 5.63
N ILE A 846 -0.29 22.76 5.29
CA ILE A 846 1.05 22.42 4.80
C ILE A 846 0.86 21.65 3.49
N GLY A 847 1.32 22.23 2.38
CA GLY A 847 1.09 21.75 1.02
C GLY A 847 2.29 21.06 0.37
N GLU A 848 3.49 21.32 0.85
CA GLU A 848 4.72 20.74 0.29
C GLU A 848 5.85 20.76 1.32
N PHE A 849 6.71 19.74 1.26
CA PHE A 849 8.05 19.73 1.83
C PHE A 849 9.04 19.39 0.74
N ALA A 850 10.18 20.08 0.71
CA ALA A 850 11.31 19.73 -0.13
C ALA A 850 12.64 19.86 0.61
N ILE A 851 13.56 18.94 0.33
CA ILE A 851 14.96 19.00 0.74
C ILE A 851 15.83 18.66 -0.48
N LYS A 852 16.84 19.49 -0.77
CA LYS A 852 17.73 19.34 -1.94
C LYS A 852 19.18 19.52 -1.55
N ASN A 853 20.07 18.66 -2.03
CA ASN A 853 21.50 18.73 -1.79
C ASN A 853 22.13 19.86 -2.61
N ASN A 854 22.83 20.80 -1.96
CA ASN A 854 23.41 21.96 -2.65
C ASN A 854 24.63 21.60 -3.53
N SER A 855 25.24 20.44 -3.29
CA SER A 855 26.35 19.92 -4.11
C SER A 855 25.85 19.42 -5.46
N ASN A 856 24.64 18.85 -5.49
CA ASN A 856 24.02 18.34 -6.70
C ASN A 856 23.23 19.45 -7.37
N LYS A 857 23.98 20.30 -8.09
CA LYS A 857 23.44 20.96 -9.26
C LYS A 857 23.14 19.89 -10.29
N TYR A 858 21.98 19.25 -10.21
CA TYR A 858 21.35 18.81 -11.45
C TYR A 858 21.42 20.02 -12.38
N LYS A 859 22.15 19.90 -13.49
CA LYS A 859 22.08 20.94 -14.50
C LYS A 859 20.65 20.88 -15.03
N GLU A 860 19.82 21.82 -14.57
CA GLU A 860 18.46 22.09 -15.07
C GLU A 860 18.44 22.27 -16.60
N GLU A 861 19.62 22.57 -17.17
CA GLU A 861 19.87 22.75 -18.60
C GLU A 861 20.25 21.39 -19.24
N ASP A 862 19.38 20.92 -20.14
CA ASP A 862 19.55 19.83 -21.13
C ASP A 862 19.16 18.40 -20.73
N VAL A 863 17.98 18.20 -20.13
CA VAL A 863 17.27 16.92 -20.40
C VAL A 863 16.66 17.06 -21.79
N ASP A 864 17.26 16.43 -22.79
CA ASP A 864 16.68 16.25 -24.14
C ASP A 864 15.47 15.31 -24.04
N PHE A 865 14.39 15.81 -23.41
CA PHE A 865 13.14 15.13 -23.27
C PHE A 865 12.31 15.35 -24.52
N ASP A 866 11.86 14.24 -25.11
CA ASP A 866 10.91 14.28 -26.21
C ASP A 866 10.00 13.07 -26.20
N ILE A 867 8.77 13.26 -26.68
CA ILE A 867 7.87 12.16 -27.02
C ILE A 867 7.97 11.95 -28.52
N THR A 868 8.70 10.93 -28.94
CA THR A 868 9.07 10.75 -30.35
C THR A 868 7.96 10.12 -31.18
N ALA A 869 7.08 9.35 -30.55
CA ALA A 869 6.04 8.60 -31.23
C ALA A 869 4.86 8.25 -30.31
N PHE A 870 3.67 8.20 -30.92
CA PHE A 870 2.51 7.54 -30.34
C PHE A 870 2.26 6.18 -30.98
N SER A 871 1.78 5.24 -30.17
CA SER A 871 1.31 3.94 -30.63
C SER A 871 -0.06 3.67 -30.03
N SER A 872 -1.04 3.36 -30.89
CA SER A 872 -2.27 2.72 -30.44
C SER A 872 -1.98 1.23 -30.33
N ASP A 873 -1.84 0.76 -29.09
CA ASP A 873 -1.63 -0.66 -28.81
C ASP A 873 -2.86 -1.40 -29.33
N PHE A 874 -4.08 -0.97 -28.93
CA PHE A 874 -5.37 -1.50 -29.40
C PHE A 874 -6.55 -0.55 -29.16
N THR A 875 -7.49 -0.50 -30.12
CA THR A 875 -8.81 0.14 -29.97
C THR A 875 -9.93 -0.90 -30.06
N ILE A 876 -10.79 -0.98 -29.04
CA ILE A 876 -11.93 -1.90 -28.99
C ILE A 876 -13.24 -1.11 -29.00
N LYS A 877 -14.10 -1.40 -29.98
CA LYS A 877 -15.43 -0.81 -30.14
C LYS A 877 -16.46 -1.92 -30.32
N ARG A 878 -17.52 -1.93 -29.50
CA ARG A 878 -18.62 -2.93 -29.59
C ARG A 878 -19.90 -2.28 -30.13
N LYS A 879 -21.01 -3.01 -30.21
CA LYS A 879 -22.27 -2.47 -30.76
C LYS A 879 -23.06 -1.71 -29.68
N GLY A 880 -22.95 -0.38 -29.68
CA GLY A 880 -23.64 0.51 -28.74
C GLY A 880 -23.09 1.94 -28.81
N SER A 881 -23.80 2.92 -28.24
CA SER A 881 -23.26 4.27 -27.98
C SER A 881 -22.35 4.21 -26.74
N TYR A 882 -21.26 4.98 -26.69
CA TYR A 882 -20.34 5.05 -25.52
C TYR A 882 -19.66 3.71 -25.16
N ASN A 883 -18.82 3.15 -26.03
CA ASN A 883 -18.16 1.87 -25.72
C ASN A 883 -16.77 1.70 -26.35
N THR A 884 -16.07 2.81 -26.62
CA THR A 884 -14.69 2.73 -27.12
C THR A 884 -13.72 2.59 -25.95
N ASN A 885 -12.90 1.56 -25.98
CA ASN A 885 -11.81 1.34 -25.04
C ASN A 885 -10.48 1.42 -25.81
N LEU A 886 -9.48 2.05 -25.23
CA LEU A 886 -8.21 2.33 -25.87
C LEU A 886 -7.04 1.98 -24.96
N ARG A 887 -6.13 1.16 -25.47
CA ARG A 887 -4.76 1.04 -24.95
C ARG A 887 -3.82 1.79 -25.88
N PHE A 888 -2.98 2.62 -25.30
CA PHE A 888 -2.00 3.37 -26.07
C PHE A 888 -0.74 3.58 -25.25
N SER A 889 0.35 3.77 -25.97
CA SER A 889 1.68 3.97 -25.45
C SER A 889 2.39 5.09 -26.22
N TRP A 890 3.47 5.59 -25.64
CA TRP A 890 4.31 6.59 -26.29
C TRP A 890 5.79 6.33 -26.01
N GLU A 891 6.61 6.62 -27.01
CA GLU A 891 8.07 6.51 -26.91
C GLU A 891 8.64 7.78 -26.31
N VAL A 892 9.59 7.63 -25.38
CA VAL A 892 10.13 8.74 -24.58
C VAL A 892 11.65 8.69 -24.57
N ASN A 893 12.28 9.83 -24.83
CA ASN A 893 13.68 10.08 -24.51
C ASN A 893 13.77 10.90 -23.21
N GLY A 894 14.80 10.66 -22.39
CA GLY A 894 15.03 11.45 -21.17
C GLY A 894 14.03 11.22 -20.02
N SER A 895 13.43 10.02 -19.91
CA SER A 895 12.35 9.73 -18.95
C SER A 895 12.72 9.87 -17.46
N SER A 896 14.00 9.84 -17.11
CA SER A 896 14.48 9.90 -15.71
C SER A 896 14.08 11.19 -14.97
N ALA A 897 13.84 12.28 -15.71
CA ALA A 897 13.45 13.58 -15.18
C ALA A 897 11.93 13.72 -14.93
N ILE A 898 11.12 12.76 -15.41
CA ILE A 898 9.67 12.80 -15.28
C ILE A 898 9.24 12.34 -13.89
N ASP A 899 8.33 13.08 -13.27
CA ASP A 899 7.58 12.66 -12.08
C ASP A 899 6.37 11.82 -12.51
N TYR A 900 5.51 12.37 -13.39
CA TYR A 900 4.37 11.66 -13.97
C TYR A 900 3.90 12.30 -15.28
N TYR A 901 2.95 11.67 -15.96
CA TYR A 901 2.28 12.17 -17.15
C TYR A 901 0.82 12.48 -16.84
N GLU A 902 0.35 13.59 -17.39
CA GLU A 902 -1.06 13.99 -17.40
C GLU A 902 -1.66 13.63 -18.74
N ILE A 903 -2.82 12.97 -18.71
CA ILE A 903 -3.50 12.45 -19.90
C ILE A 903 -4.72 13.33 -20.19
N TYR A 904 -4.82 13.75 -21.45
CA TYR A 904 -5.87 14.61 -21.96
C TYR A 904 -6.55 14.02 -23.19
N ILE A 905 -7.81 14.40 -23.38
CA ILE A 905 -8.55 14.16 -24.62
C ILE A 905 -9.07 15.46 -25.20
N PHE A 906 -8.96 15.62 -26.50
CA PHE A 906 -9.61 16.68 -27.25
C PHE A 906 -11.01 16.24 -27.65
N TYR A 907 -12.03 16.97 -27.21
CA TYR A 907 -13.43 16.70 -27.49
C TYR A 907 -14.19 18.02 -27.56
N ASN A 908 -15.11 18.19 -28.52
CA ASN A 908 -15.87 19.43 -28.73
C ASN A 908 -15.02 20.71 -28.65
N GLU A 909 -13.92 20.73 -29.41
CA GLU A 909 -12.97 21.86 -29.51
C GLU A 909 -12.22 22.21 -28.22
N LYS A 910 -12.24 21.33 -27.22
CA LYS A 910 -11.67 21.56 -25.89
C LYS A 910 -10.85 20.38 -25.41
N TRP A 911 -9.84 20.65 -24.57
CA TRP A 911 -9.03 19.62 -23.93
C TRP A 911 -9.58 19.31 -22.53
N TYR A 912 -9.77 18.04 -22.23
CA TYR A 912 -10.24 17.55 -20.93
C TYR A 912 -9.22 16.63 -20.30
N ARG A 913 -8.92 16.83 -19.01
CA ARG A 913 -8.08 15.89 -18.26
C ARG A 913 -8.86 14.61 -18.00
N ILE A 914 -8.22 13.46 -18.21
CA ILE A 914 -8.84 12.14 -18.03
C ILE A 914 -8.01 11.19 -17.16
N GLY A 915 -6.73 11.45 -16.93
CA GLY A 915 -5.91 10.53 -16.15
C GLY A 915 -4.52 11.03 -15.82
N GLU A 916 -3.84 10.23 -15.02
CA GLU A 916 -2.45 10.44 -14.64
C GLU A 916 -1.73 9.09 -14.47
N THR A 917 -0.46 9.01 -14.85
CA THR A 917 0.36 7.79 -14.74
C THR A 917 1.85 8.10 -14.69
N THR A 918 2.64 7.25 -14.04
CA THR A 918 4.11 7.29 -14.08
C THR A 918 4.68 6.49 -15.27
N GLN A 919 3.83 5.74 -15.97
CA GLN A 919 4.22 4.91 -17.11
C GLN A 919 4.07 5.68 -18.43
N ASN A 920 4.80 5.26 -19.47
CA ASN A 920 4.66 5.75 -20.84
C ASN A 920 3.54 5.05 -21.63
N ARG A 921 2.49 4.63 -20.92
CA ARG A 921 1.32 3.93 -21.46
C ARG A 921 0.13 4.13 -20.56
N TYR A 922 -1.06 4.03 -21.14
CA TYR A 922 -2.30 4.21 -20.41
C TYR A 922 -3.44 3.38 -21.01
N PHE A 923 -4.49 3.18 -20.20
CA PHE A 923 -5.72 2.54 -20.64
C PHE A 923 -6.89 3.45 -20.33
N LEU A 924 -7.73 3.64 -21.34
CA LEU A 924 -8.95 4.40 -21.27
C LEU A 924 -10.12 3.51 -21.59
N HIS A 925 -11.15 3.56 -20.75
CA HIS A 925 -12.37 2.78 -20.95
C HIS A 925 -13.55 3.67 -21.25
N ASN A 926 -14.54 3.10 -21.94
CA ASN A 926 -15.88 3.68 -22.07
C ASN A 926 -15.91 5.15 -22.54
N ILE A 927 -15.07 5.51 -23.51
CA ILE A 927 -14.98 6.88 -24.03
C ILE A 927 -15.89 7.08 -25.24
N ASP A 928 -16.52 8.25 -25.30
CA ASP A 928 -17.17 8.78 -26.51
C ASP A 928 -16.15 9.49 -27.40
N LEU A 929 -15.68 8.82 -28.45
CA LEU A 929 -14.75 9.39 -29.42
C LEU A 929 -15.50 9.76 -30.69
N ASN A 930 -15.25 10.97 -31.20
CA ASN A 930 -15.65 11.39 -32.54
C ASN A 930 -14.42 11.46 -33.47
N GLU A 931 -14.64 11.69 -34.77
CA GLU A 931 -13.56 11.71 -35.79
C GLU A 931 -12.51 12.80 -35.56
N ASN A 932 -12.80 13.80 -34.73
CA ASN A 932 -11.87 14.88 -34.38
C ASN A 932 -11.19 14.69 -33.02
N SER A 933 -11.50 13.60 -32.30
CA SER A 933 -10.92 13.35 -30.99
C SER A 933 -9.43 13.06 -31.07
N LYS A 934 -8.65 13.66 -30.15
CA LYS A 934 -7.19 13.49 -30.06
C LYS A 934 -6.77 13.17 -28.65
N ILE A 935 -5.62 12.52 -28.50
CA ILE A 935 -5.00 12.27 -27.20
C ILE A 935 -3.89 13.28 -27.00
N GLY A 936 -3.79 13.80 -25.79
CA GLY A 936 -2.76 14.73 -25.36
C GLY A 936 -2.01 14.17 -24.15
N ILE A 937 -0.69 14.24 -24.18
CA ILE A 937 0.18 13.85 -23.06
C ILE A 937 0.97 15.08 -22.64
N MET A 938 0.86 15.44 -21.38
CA MET A 938 1.67 16.49 -20.79
C MET A 938 2.58 15.88 -19.71
N PRO A 939 3.90 15.78 -19.95
CA PRO A 939 4.85 15.35 -18.93
C PRO A 939 4.93 16.38 -17.80
N LYS A 940 5.10 15.90 -16.57
CA LYS A 940 5.41 16.70 -15.39
C LYS A 940 6.78 16.28 -14.88
N PHE A 941 7.69 17.24 -14.80
CA PHE A 941 9.07 16.98 -14.43
C PHE A 941 9.26 17.13 -12.92
N LYS A 942 10.31 16.51 -12.40
CA LYS A 942 10.72 16.65 -11.01
C LYS A 942 11.22 18.06 -10.70
N ASN A 943 11.97 18.66 -11.64
CA ASN A 943 12.73 19.91 -11.45
C ASN A 943 12.69 20.86 -12.68
N ASN A 944 11.62 20.89 -13.47
CA ASN A 944 11.53 21.82 -14.61
C ASN A 944 10.08 22.07 -15.07
N ASP A 945 9.84 23.25 -15.64
CA ASP A 945 8.52 23.70 -16.08
C ASP A 945 8.39 23.65 -17.62
N ILE A 946 8.57 22.48 -18.23
CA ILE A 946 8.31 22.31 -19.66
C ILE A 946 6.80 22.15 -19.89
N LYS A 947 6.14 23.25 -20.22
CA LYS A 947 4.72 23.29 -20.62
C LYS A 947 4.55 22.92 -22.10
N LYS A 948 4.67 21.62 -22.39
CA LYS A 948 4.52 21.08 -23.75
C LYS A 948 3.45 19.99 -23.74
N LEU A 949 2.38 20.22 -24.50
CA LEU A 949 1.35 19.21 -24.76
C LEU A 949 1.69 18.48 -26.05
N PHE A 950 1.97 17.19 -25.94
CA PHE A 950 2.22 16.32 -27.08
C PHE A 950 0.90 15.70 -27.53
N ILE A 951 0.52 15.92 -28.78
CA ILE A 951 -0.78 15.50 -29.29
C ILE A 951 -0.62 14.45 -30.38
N SER A 952 -1.49 13.44 -30.35
CA SER A 952 -1.57 12.47 -31.44
C SER A 952 -2.01 13.16 -32.73
N LYS A 953 -1.39 12.81 -33.87
CA LYS A 953 -2.00 13.09 -35.18
C LYS A 953 -3.35 12.35 -35.31
N ASN A 954 -4.24 12.87 -36.17
CA ASN A 954 -5.58 12.33 -36.37
C ASN A 954 -5.57 10.82 -36.66
#